data_AF-A0A442SF45-F1
#
_entry.id   AF-A0A442SF45-F1
#
_cell.length_a   1.000
_cell.length_b   1.000
_cell.length_c   1.000
_cell.angle_alpha   90.00
_cell.angle_beta   90.00
_cell.angle_gamma   90.00
#
_symmetry.space_group_name_H-M   'P 1'
#
loop_
_entity.id
_entity.type
_entity.pdbx_description
1 polymer ?
#
loop_
_entity_poly.entity_id
_entity_poly.type
_entity_poly.pdbx_seq_one_letter_code
_entity_poly.pdbx_strand_id
1 'polypeptide(L)'
;MTGDQMLSSVIDHPATDTELTNSVALGPIRMRTLVDLVQENDVSVRLGNALTVADKAGNLPYPTIGDYLDAGSLAQTRMLHDVRNFGRKSAQELEALIQDECASYGIDPSSRTRTSAAASESERSDLISLFDGDTIGAIGSEEVLSTRLESVLSRPPFKDMAFPDAMENFLNTTHRIGQTRNCGRKSVKEFRRMCERHIHRRLTEEGIAGQERLISLIIDKEGGADEHSLNTAPDTLVLGQQVTPKHDRLADRLEWLLSQLDLRASAILRRRNGIGQGGRETLEEIGADYGVTRERIRQIEAKSLRKLRAQIRRNPIEQLLQQEGPGQWLAIAPGAPVLTRSQLPSRRRNVDAYVTLALDILNIALDRWIDSIALPLPEGWLHPLGDASSVEAVAKELQKEIAHSLLPQALSALTNANLEDALAACELVTGNPIRLGYVMPPRVGVRLTRLIGLHALLAGEGQARPIDELLPVYHAHFANDLCSERDAEIVMSAAPHLFLEIEEGSWLAIGAPGTALKSLAPVDRIEQPRQEEPGTIAHALQVALQERGPTRLGDLLDDADTILPEGRSANSVGPVLITRRELFVRVLPGVYGLSEHVSAIAAHLPDDLPVLLNDNQARLYALARYAEEPRSIFPFWTPTAEFKLCQWARHSGDADVFTSLLSVAEPDDWPVNSAERASWHRLKYQQGRFAIGMTLRRDAAYELPSLDRILAACVYAHSQGGLNWIAANRLSGRRIDSHAGAGLVALLVCLGALNEPDGQGFQWQMRHTATQTLDVVRGQLIDELSRTGELDWNRGAGTLLAEQAFHAILDQKSWVSHSDVIAMFEQKPAAVGDETSDDPLERLMAERRRSREARQREANLQWLLAE
;
A
#
# COMPACT_ATOMS: atom_id res chain seq x y z
N MET A 1 -26.74 -47.63 -81.62
CA MET A 1 -26.48 -46.60 -82.65
C MET A 1 -25.63 -45.54 -81.98
N THR A 2 -24.51 -45.22 -82.60
CA THR A 2 -23.39 -44.42 -82.07
C THR A 2 -23.80 -42.99 -81.72
N GLY A 3 -23.20 -42.43 -80.66
CA GLY A 3 -23.43 -41.07 -80.10
C GLY A 3 -23.01 -39.90 -81.00
N ASP A 4 -22.87 -40.14 -82.31
CA ASP A 4 -22.33 -39.19 -83.29
C ASP A 4 -23.44 -38.45 -84.07
N GLN A 5 -24.72 -38.65 -83.72
CA GLN A 5 -25.87 -38.04 -84.43
C GLN A 5 -26.73 -37.07 -83.60
N MET A 6 -26.40 -36.83 -82.32
CA MET A 6 -27.05 -35.79 -81.50
C MET A 6 -26.24 -34.48 -81.43
N LEU A 7 -24.95 -34.49 -81.82
CA LEU A 7 -24.04 -33.33 -81.69
C LEU A 7 -23.96 -32.43 -82.93
N SER A 8 -24.65 -32.74 -84.04
CA SER A 8 -24.48 -32.02 -85.31
C SER A 8 -25.45 -30.86 -85.56
N SER A 9 -26.25 -30.40 -84.58
CA SER A 9 -27.22 -29.31 -84.78
C SER A 9 -26.94 -28.01 -84.01
N VAL A 10 -25.75 -27.85 -83.42
CA VAL A 10 -25.40 -26.63 -82.64
C VAL A 10 -24.14 -25.92 -83.16
N ILE A 11 -23.47 -26.46 -84.17
CA ILE A 11 -22.27 -25.86 -84.76
C ILE A 11 -22.52 -25.62 -86.25
N ASP A 12 -23.01 -24.43 -86.60
CA ASP A 12 -22.65 -23.76 -87.86
C ASP A 12 -23.24 -22.34 -87.93
N HIS A 13 -22.41 -21.32 -87.70
CA HIS A 13 -22.38 -20.14 -88.57
C HIS A 13 -20.97 -19.48 -88.51
N PRO A 14 -20.36 -19.21 -89.68
CA PRO A 14 -18.98 -18.77 -89.79
C PRO A 14 -18.83 -17.28 -89.49
N ALA A 15 -17.63 -16.92 -89.04
CA ALA A 15 -17.20 -15.54 -88.85
C ALA A 15 -17.40 -14.70 -90.12
N THR A 16 -18.12 -13.59 -90.00
CA THR A 16 -18.10 -12.50 -90.97
C THR A 16 -17.56 -11.24 -90.31
N ASP A 17 -16.51 -10.74 -90.94
CA ASP A 17 -15.83 -9.47 -90.73
C ASP A 17 -16.74 -8.31 -90.33
N THR A 18 -16.33 -7.57 -89.29
CA THR A 18 -16.49 -6.11 -89.22
C THR A 18 -15.58 -5.55 -88.12
N GLU A 19 -14.26 -5.57 -88.35
CA GLU A 19 -13.45 -4.41 -87.99
C GLU A 19 -13.74 -3.32 -89.01
N LEU A 20 -14.15 -2.13 -88.56
CA LEU A 20 -13.86 -0.79 -89.14
C LEU A 20 -14.96 0.19 -88.74
N THR A 21 -14.88 0.71 -87.52
CA THR A 21 -15.03 2.15 -87.20
C THR A 21 -14.68 2.35 -85.74
N ASN A 22 -13.41 2.68 -85.46
CA ASN A 22 -12.98 3.62 -84.41
C ASN A 22 -11.44 3.78 -84.43
N SER A 23 -10.88 3.97 -85.62
CA SER A 23 -9.50 4.39 -85.82
C SER A 23 -9.54 5.78 -86.45
N VAL A 24 -9.03 6.77 -85.71
CA VAL A 24 -8.23 7.95 -86.14
C VAL A 24 -8.30 9.09 -85.09
N ALA A 25 -9.20 9.06 -84.11
CA ALA A 25 -9.23 10.02 -82.98
C ALA A 25 -8.75 9.47 -81.62
N LEU A 26 -8.38 8.18 -81.53
CA LEU A 26 -8.18 7.43 -80.27
C LEU A 26 -6.72 7.08 -79.94
N GLY A 27 -5.77 7.46 -80.80
CA GLY A 27 -4.33 7.17 -80.62
C GLY A 27 -3.69 7.74 -79.35
N PRO A 28 -3.99 8.99 -78.93
CA PRO A 28 -3.30 9.59 -77.78
C PRO A 28 -3.66 8.96 -76.42
N ILE A 29 -4.93 8.64 -76.19
CA ILE A 29 -5.42 8.12 -74.89
C ILE A 29 -4.91 6.70 -74.66
N ARG A 30 -4.95 5.87 -75.70
CA ARG A 30 -4.53 4.47 -75.60
C ARG A 30 -3.04 4.33 -75.29
N MET A 31 -2.23 5.32 -75.67
CA MET A 31 -0.79 5.35 -75.41
C MET A 31 -0.43 6.04 -74.08
N ARG A 32 -1.41 6.62 -73.36
CA ARG A 32 -1.19 7.23 -72.04
C ARG A 32 -0.92 6.13 -71.01
N THR A 33 0.11 6.31 -70.20
CA THR A 33 0.49 5.32 -69.20
C THR A 33 -0.43 5.39 -67.98
N LEU A 34 -0.67 4.24 -67.32
CA LEU A 34 -1.44 4.21 -66.09
C LEU A 34 -0.75 4.97 -64.94
N VAL A 35 0.58 5.08 -64.98
CA VAL A 35 1.36 5.82 -63.97
C VAL A 35 1.17 7.32 -64.14
N ASP A 36 1.24 7.84 -65.37
CA ASP A 36 1.00 9.26 -65.64
C ASP A 36 -0.45 9.64 -65.29
N LEU A 37 -1.42 8.79 -65.66
CA LEU A 37 -2.83 8.99 -65.33
C LEU A 37 -3.05 9.14 -63.81
N VAL A 38 -2.33 8.37 -63.00
CA VAL A 38 -2.48 8.37 -61.54
C VAL A 38 -1.63 9.46 -60.87
N GLN A 39 -0.54 9.93 -61.49
CA GLN A 39 0.23 11.07 -60.98
C GLN A 39 -0.44 12.43 -61.26
N GLU A 40 -1.21 12.52 -62.34
CA GLU A 40 -1.88 13.75 -62.77
C GLU A 40 -3.28 13.94 -62.16
N ASN A 41 -3.80 12.95 -61.45
CA ASN A 41 -5.12 12.98 -60.80
C ASN A 41 -5.02 12.75 -59.28
N ASP A 42 -5.96 13.33 -58.52
CA ASP A 42 -6.00 13.21 -57.05
C ASP A 42 -6.53 11.82 -56.63
N VAL A 43 -5.63 10.85 -56.61
CA VAL A 43 -5.91 9.45 -56.25
C VAL A 43 -5.41 9.09 -54.85
N SER A 44 -5.85 7.95 -54.33
CA SER A 44 -5.34 7.43 -53.07
C SER A 44 -3.83 7.17 -53.14
N VAL A 45 -3.12 7.56 -52.08
CA VAL A 45 -1.68 7.30 -51.87
C VAL A 45 -1.33 5.82 -52.09
N ARG A 46 -2.29 4.93 -51.82
CA ARG A 46 -2.13 3.49 -52.03
C ARG A 46 -2.13 3.10 -53.50
N LEU A 47 -3.07 3.61 -54.32
CA LEU A 47 -3.11 3.35 -55.75
C LEU A 47 -1.86 3.93 -56.44
N GLY A 48 -1.52 5.18 -56.13
CA GLY A 48 -0.33 5.86 -56.67
C GLY A 48 0.98 5.13 -56.37
N ASN A 49 1.18 4.70 -55.12
CA ASN A 49 2.38 3.97 -54.75
C ASN A 49 2.43 2.56 -55.35
N ALA A 50 1.30 1.84 -55.43
CA ALA A 50 1.27 0.48 -55.97
C ALA A 50 1.68 0.44 -57.45
N LEU A 51 1.13 1.35 -58.27
CA LEU A 51 1.43 1.42 -59.69
C LEU A 51 2.84 1.97 -59.95
N THR A 52 3.25 3.05 -59.26
CA THR A 52 4.59 3.63 -59.42
C THR A 52 5.70 2.65 -59.03
N VAL A 53 5.49 1.83 -57.99
CA VAL A 53 6.46 0.81 -57.57
C VAL A 53 6.50 -0.36 -58.55
N ALA A 54 5.34 -0.80 -59.07
CA ALA A 54 5.28 -1.90 -60.03
C ALA A 54 5.91 -1.53 -61.38
N ASP A 55 5.70 -0.30 -61.84
CA ASP A 55 6.28 0.23 -63.08
C ASP A 55 7.81 0.35 -62.99
N LYS A 56 8.33 0.94 -61.89
CA LYS A 56 9.79 1.00 -61.64
C LYS A 56 10.44 -0.38 -61.52
N ALA A 57 9.68 -1.39 -61.10
CA ALA A 57 10.15 -2.78 -61.02
C ALA A 57 9.99 -3.56 -62.34
N GLY A 58 9.41 -2.95 -63.39
CA GLY A 58 9.14 -3.58 -64.68
C GLY A 58 8.05 -4.67 -64.62
N ASN A 59 7.22 -4.68 -63.58
CA ASN A 59 6.24 -5.73 -63.30
C ASN A 59 4.79 -5.24 -63.40
N LEU A 60 4.55 -4.14 -64.12
CA LEU A 60 3.20 -3.63 -64.34
C LEU A 60 2.54 -4.42 -65.48
N PRO A 61 1.44 -5.17 -65.24
CA PRO A 61 0.84 -6.05 -66.25
C PRO A 61 0.30 -5.32 -67.48
N TYR A 62 -0.17 -4.09 -67.29
CA TYR A 62 -0.76 -3.23 -68.31
C TYR A 62 -0.18 -1.83 -68.16
N PRO A 63 0.83 -1.45 -68.97
CA PRO A 63 1.50 -0.16 -68.81
C PRO A 63 0.64 1.01 -69.32
N THR A 64 -0.22 0.79 -70.32
CA THR A 64 -1.07 1.83 -70.91
C THR A 64 -2.55 1.60 -70.67
N ILE A 65 -3.35 2.68 -70.81
CA ILE A 65 -4.82 2.59 -70.81
C ILE A 65 -5.31 1.65 -71.91
N GLY A 66 -4.67 1.67 -73.08
CA GLY A 66 -4.99 0.77 -74.20
C GLY A 66 -4.86 -0.70 -73.80
N ASP A 67 -3.73 -1.08 -73.21
CA ASP A 67 -3.47 -2.45 -72.76
C ASP A 67 -4.46 -2.91 -71.69
N TYR A 68 -4.84 -2.00 -70.79
CA TYR A 68 -5.82 -2.27 -69.75
C TYR A 68 -7.22 -2.50 -70.34
N LEU A 69 -7.64 -1.67 -71.30
CA LEU A 69 -8.94 -1.79 -71.96
C LEU A 69 -9.02 -3.04 -72.85
N ASP A 70 -7.95 -3.39 -73.56
CA ASP A 70 -7.90 -4.58 -74.42
C ASP A 70 -8.03 -5.88 -73.62
N ALA A 71 -7.56 -5.89 -72.38
CA ALA A 71 -7.70 -7.03 -71.48
C ALA A 71 -9.12 -7.21 -70.91
N GLY A 72 -10.01 -6.21 -71.04
CA GLY A 72 -11.41 -6.29 -70.64
C GLY A 72 -11.61 -6.79 -69.20
N SER A 73 -12.53 -7.74 -69.00
CA SER A 73 -12.86 -8.28 -67.67
C SER A 73 -11.69 -8.99 -66.95
N LEU A 74 -10.60 -9.32 -67.65
CA LEU A 74 -9.41 -9.94 -67.07
C LEU A 74 -8.42 -8.92 -66.48
N ALA A 75 -8.48 -7.65 -66.91
CA ALA A 75 -7.55 -6.61 -66.51
C ALA A 75 -7.50 -6.44 -64.98
N GLN A 76 -8.68 -6.29 -64.37
CA GLN A 76 -8.83 -6.10 -62.94
C GLN A 76 -8.31 -7.30 -62.13
N THR A 77 -8.56 -8.51 -62.62
CA THR A 77 -8.14 -9.76 -61.96
C THR A 77 -6.62 -9.89 -61.97
N ARG A 78 -5.97 -9.58 -63.10
CA ARG A 78 -4.51 -9.62 -63.22
C ARG A 78 -3.84 -8.56 -62.37
N MET A 79 -4.37 -7.33 -62.36
CA MET A 79 -3.85 -6.24 -61.51
C MET A 79 -3.93 -6.57 -60.02
N LEU A 80 -5.01 -7.22 -59.57
CA LEU A 80 -5.17 -7.67 -58.19
C LEU A 80 -4.21 -8.79 -57.78
N HIS A 81 -3.76 -9.60 -58.74
CA HIS A 81 -2.87 -10.72 -58.49
C HIS A 81 -1.39 -10.29 -58.55
N ASP A 82 -1.03 -9.53 -59.60
CA ASP A 82 0.37 -9.30 -59.98
C ASP A 82 0.96 -8.01 -59.38
N VAL A 83 0.13 -7.01 -59.06
CA VAL A 83 0.59 -5.72 -58.51
C VAL A 83 0.60 -5.76 -56.99
N ARG A 84 1.80 -5.72 -56.39
CA ARG A 84 1.97 -5.77 -54.93
C ARG A 84 1.28 -4.57 -54.26
N ASN A 85 0.55 -4.84 -53.17
CA ASN A 85 -0.25 -3.87 -52.41
C ASN A 85 -1.47 -3.28 -53.15
N PHE A 86 -1.76 -3.73 -54.37
CA PHE A 86 -2.96 -3.38 -55.12
C PHE A 86 -4.17 -4.17 -54.61
N GLY A 87 -5.20 -3.46 -54.10
CA GLY A 87 -6.38 -4.08 -53.51
C GLY A 87 -7.66 -3.73 -54.27
N ARG A 88 -8.78 -4.37 -53.95
CA ARG A 88 -10.07 -4.15 -54.64
C ARG A 88 -10.51 -2.68 -54.72
N LYS A 89 -10.23 -1.88 -53.69
CA LYS A 89 -10.51 -0.43 -53.71
C LYS A 89 -9.64 0.32 -54.72
N SER A 90 -8.35 -0.01 -54.79
CA SER A 90 -7.43 0.56 -55.80
C SER A 90 -7.82 0.12 -57.21
N ALA A 91 -8.33 -1.10 -57.36
CA ALA A 91 -8.85 -1.61 -58.63
C ALA A 91 -10.10 -0.84 -59.10
N GLN A 92 -11.06 -0.63 -58.20
CA GLN A 92 -12.27 0.17 -58.49
C GLN A 92 -11.94 1.64 -58.76
N GLU A 93 -11.00 2.21 -58.02
CA GLU A 93 -10.52 3.58 -58.20
C GLU A 93 -9.82 3.76 -59.55
N LEU A 94 -8.98 2.80 -59.97
CA LEU A 94 -8.37 2.79 -61.29
C LEU A 94 -9.41 2.62 -62.42
N GLU A 95 -10.41 1.75 -62.23
CA GLU A 95 -11.50 1.55 -63.19
C GLU A 95 -12.30 2.84 -63.41
N ALA A 96 -12.65 3.53 -62.32
CA ALA A 96 -13.36 4.80 -62.36
C ALA A 96 -12.52 5.88 -63.04
N LEU A 97 -11.22 5.94 -62.74
CA LEU A 97 -10.31 6.91 -63.35
C LEU A 97 -10.16 6.70 -64.86
N ILE A 98 -10.05 5.44 -65.32
CA ILE A 98 -10.00 5.11 -66.74
C ILE A 98 -11.35 5.39 -67.42
N GLN A 99 -12.48 5.15 -66.74
CA GLN A 99 -13.81 5.46 -67.25
C GLN A 99 -14.02 6.98 -67.40
N ASP A 100 -13.63 7.78 -66.41
CA ASP A 100 -13.71 9.24 -66.45
C ASP A 100 -12.81 9.80 -67.56
N GLU A 101 -11.59 9.26 -67.67
CA GLU A 101 -10.67 9.61 -68.75
C GLU A 101 -11.27 9.29 -70.12
N CYS A 102 -11.81 8.08 -70.32
CA CYS A 102 -12.48 7.68 -71.57
C CYS A 102 -13.72 8.53 -71.88
N ALA A 103 -14.50 8.88 -70.86
CA ALA A 103 -15.69 9.71 -70.98
C ALA A 103 -15.35 11.15 -71.38
N SER A 104 -14.21 11.70 -70.93
CA SER A 104 -13.75 13.04 -71.33
C SER A 104 -13.44 13.16 -72.84
N TYR A 105 -13.24 12.02 -73.51
CA TYR A 105 -13.06 11.92 -74.97
C TYR A 105 -14.27 11.28 -75.70
N GLY A 106 -15.40 11.10 -75.01
CA GLY A 106 -16.67 10.66 -75.62
C GLY A 106 -16.78 9.15 -75.90
N ILE A 107 -16.09 8.30 -75.14
CA ILE A 107 -16.09 6.83 -75.31
C ILE A 107 -16.98 6.17 -74.24
N ASP A 108 -17.94 5.33 -74.66
CA ASP A 108 -18.76 4.49 -73.77
C ASP A 108 -18.28 3.01 -73.78
N PRO A 109 -17.61 2.55 -72.73
CA PRO A 109 -17.10 1.17 -72.64
C PRO A 109 -18.17 0.11 -72.35
N SER A 110 -19.44 0.48 -72.14
CA SER A 110 -20.52 -0.40 -71.66
C SER A 110 -21.19 -1.30 -72.73
N SER A 111 -20.76 -1.23 -73.99
CA SER A 111 -21.52 -1.77 -75.13
C SER A 111 -21.17 -3.22 -75.53
N ARG A 112 -21.44 -4.22 -74.67
CA ARG A 112 -21.63 -5.63 -75.10
C ARG A 112 -22.72 -6.32 -74.26
N THR A 113 -23.91 -6.45 -74.84
CA THR A 113 -25.16 -6.94 -74.22
C THR A 113 -25.47 -8.41 -74.54
N ARG A 114 -25.91 -9.15 -73.50
CA ARG A 114 -26.99 -10.18 -73.42
C ARG A 114 -27.22 -11.19 -74.56
N THR A 115 -27.36 -12.48 -74.20
CA THR A 115 -28.24 -13.43 -74.93
C THR A 115 -28.69 -14.65 -74.07
N SER A 116 -30.02 -14.88 -74.05
CA SER A 116 -30.80 -16.14 -73.90
C SER A 116 -30.66 -17.07 -72.66
N ALA A 117 -31.74 -17.19 -71.87
CA ALA A 117 -31.86 -18.02 -70.66
C ALA A 117 -32.86 -19.21 -70.78
N ALA A 118 -33.39 -19.53 -71.97
CA ALA A 118 -34.45 -20.54 -72.11
C ALA A 118 -34.00 -21.87 -72.75
N ALA A 119 -32.73 -22.01 -73.12
CA ALA A 119 -32.17 -23.22 -73.74
C ALA A 119 -31.29 -24.09 -72.78
N SER A 120 -30.97 -23.60 -71.58
CA SER A 120 -29.92 -24.16 -70.73
C SER A 120 -30.31 -25.36 -69.86
N GLU A 121 -31.60 -25.55 -69.54
CA GLU A 121 -32.02 -26.53 -68.53
C GLU A 121 -32.02 -27.97 -69.08
N SER A 122 -32.39 -28.15 -70.36
CA SER A 122 -32.23 -29.42 -71.08
C SER A 122 -30.74 -29.77 -71.29
N GLU A 123 -29.94 -28.80 -71.74
CA GLU A 123 -28.49 -28.95 -71.92
C GLU A 123 -27.78 -29.32 -70.62
N ARG A 124 -28.22 -28.73 -69.49
CA ARG A 124 -27.68 -29.04 -68.15
C ARG A 124 -27.98 -30.47 -67.72
N SER A 125 -29.21 -30.96 -67.94
CA SER A 125 -29.58 -32.33 -67.59
C SER A 125 -28.79 -33.36 -68.41
N ASP A 126 -28.60 -33.10 -69.70
CA ASP A 126 -27.82 -33.97 -70.58
C ASP A 126 -26.34 -33.99 -70.16
N LEU A 127 -25.77 -32.85 -69.77
CA LEU A 127 -24.39 -32.74 -69.27
C LEU A 127 -24.18 -33.44 -67.92
N ILE A 128 -25.18 -33.43 -67.03
CA ILE A 128 -25.11 -34.11 -65.73
C ILE A 128 -25.09 -35.64 -65.90
N SER A 129 -25.77 -36.18 -66.92
CA SER A 129 -25.77 -37.63 -67.21
C SER A 129 -24.41 -38.22 -67.59
N LEU A 130 -23.45 -37.39 -68.02
CA LEU A 130 -22.06 -37.81 -68.31
C LEU A 130 -21.30 -38.33 -67.07
N PHE A 131 -21.84 -38.06 -65.88
CA PHE A 131 -21.28 -38.45 -64.59
C PHE A 131 -22.03 -39.63 -63.95
N ASP A 132 -22.88 -40.31 -64.71
CA ASP A 132 -23.59 -41.51 -64.25
C ASP A 132 -22.59 -42.61 -63.85
N GLY A 133 -22.68 -43.06 -62.59
CA GLY A 133 -21.77 -44.04 -62.00
C GLY A 133 -20.75 -43.47 -61.01
N ASP A 134 -20.55 -42.15 -60.99
CA ASP A 134 -19.66 -41.50 -60.04
C ASP A 134 -20.35 -41.24 -58.69
N THR A 135 -19.60 -41.38 -57.59
CA THR A 135 -20.08 -41.05 -56.24
C THR A 135 -19.18 -40.00 -55.58
N ILE A 136 -19.76 -39.15 -54.74
CA ILE A 136 -19.04 -38.08 -54.03
C ILE A 136 -17.93 -38.66 -53.12
N GLY A 137 -18.17 -39.83 -52.50
CA GLY A 137 -17.17 -40.51 -51.68
C GLY A 137 -15.96 -41.01 -52.49
N ALA A 138 -16.19 -41.59 -53.67
CA ALA A 138 -15.11 -42.06 -54.54
C ALA A 138 -14.26 -40.91 -55.05
N ILE A 139 -14.89 -39.84 -55.57
CA ILE A 139 -14.20 -38.64 -56.04
C ILE A 139 -13.39 -38.00 -54.91
N GLY A 140 -13.97 -37.89 -53.71
CA GLY A 140 -13.30 -37.32 -52.56
C GLY A 140 -12.08 -38.12 -52.09
N SER A 141 -12.06 -39.44 -52.31
CA SER A 141 -10.92 -40.31 -51.95
C SER A 141 -9.75 -40.22 -52.91
N GLU A 142 -9.97 -39.73 -54.14
CA GLU A 142 -8.93 -39.52 -55.15
C GLU A 142 -8.27 -38.13 -55.06
N GLU A 143 -8.81 -37.23 -54.22
CA GLU A 143 -8.29 -35.88 -54.05
C GLU A 143 -7.62 -35.67 -52.68
N VAL A 144 -6.60 -34.80 -52.65
CA VAL A 144 -6.02 -34.33 -51.39
C VAL A 144 -6.93 -33.25 -50.80
N LEU A 145 -7.79 -33.67 -49.86
CA LEU A 145 -8.73 -32.79 -49.16
C LEU A 145 -8.27 -32.54 -47.71
N SER A 146 -8.80 -31.48 -47.09
CA SER A 146 -8.62 -31.31 -45.65
C SER A 146 -9.23 -32.48 -44.88
N THR A 147 -8.56 -32.90 -43.80
CA THR A 147 -9.01 -33.99 -42.91
C THR A 147 -10.45 -33.83 -42.40
N ARG A 148 -10.95 -32.59 -42.37
CA ARG A 148 -12.34 -32.25 -42.00
C ARG A 148 -13.32 -32.58 -43.11
N LEU A 149 -13.03 -32.19 -44.36
CA LEU A 149 -13.90 -32.46 -45.49
C LEU A 149 -13.87 -33.96 -45.85
N GLU A 150 -12.68 -34.56 -45.88
CA GLU A 150 -12.48 -35.99 -46.13
C GLU A 150 -13.27 -36.87 -45.14
N SER A 151 -13.25 -36.53 -43.85
CA SER A 151 -14.02 -37.23 -42.81
C SER A 151 -15.55 -37.16 -43.02
N VAL A 152 -16.05 -36.09 -43.64
CA VAL A 152 -17.49 -35.93 -43.95
C VAL A 152 -17.87 -36.65 -45.24
N LEU A 153 -17.06 -36.56 -46.29
CA LEU A 153 -17.33 -37.21 -47.58
C LEU A 153 -17.17 -38.74 -47.52
N SER A 154 -16.37 -39.25 -46.58
CA SER A 154 -16.18 -40.69 -46.35
C SER A 154 -17.30 -41.37 -45.53
N ARG A 155 -18.37 -40.65 -45.17
CA ARG A 155 -19.49 -41.16 -44.35
C ARG A 155 -20.86 -40.99 -45.04
N PRO A 156 -21.84 -41.87 -44.78
CA PRO A 156 -23.22 -41.65 -45.25
C PRO A 156 -23.80 -40.34 -44.69
N PRO A 157 -24.62 -39.60 -45.45
CA PRO A 157 -25.12 -39.94 -46.79
C PRO A 157 -24.21 -39.48 -47.93
N PHE A 158 -23.11 -38.76 -47.67
CA PHE A 158 -22.27 -38.18 -48.73
C PHE A 158 -21.38 -39.20 -49.42
N LYS A 159 -20.94 -40.24 -48.70
CA LYS A 159 -20.13 -41.32 -49.27
C LYS A 159 -20.81 -42.00 -50.46
N ASP A 160 -22.10 -42.29 -50.30
CA ASP A 160 -22.89 -43.08 -51.24
C ASP A 160 -23.76 -42.20 -52.15
N MET A 161 -23.61 -40.87 -52.08
CA MET A 161 -24.36 -39.91 -52.89
C MET A 161 -23.83 -39.93 -54.33
N ALA A 162 -24.71 -40.17 -55.30
CA ALA A 162 -24.37 -40.08 -56.71
C ALA A 162 -23.97 -38.63 -57.06
N PHE A 163 -22.91 -38.48 -57.87
CA PHE A 163 -22.46 -37.17 -58.30
C PHE A 163 -23.55 -36.39 -59.08
N PRO A 164 -24.33 -37.02 -59.98
CA PRO A 164 -25.48 -36.38 -60.62
C PRO A 164 -26.48 -35.76 -59.63
N ASP A 165 -26.94 -36.51 -58.64
CA ASP A 165 -27.86 -36.04 -57.60
C ASP A 165 -27.28 -34.84 -56.82
N ALA A 166 -25.97 -34.88 -56.57
CA ALA A 166 -25.27 -33.81 -55.88
C ALA A 166 -25.18 -32.53 -56.72
N MET A 167 -25.10 -32.63 -58.06
CA MET A 167 -25.06 -31.49 -58.97
C MET A 167 -26.45 -30.91 -59.25
N GLU A 168 -27.48 -31.76 -59.39
CA GLU A 168 -28.88 -31.31 -59.49
C GLU A 168 -29.30 -30.48 -58.27
N ASN A 169 -28.84 -30.87 -57.08
CA ASN A 169 -29.15 -30.20 -55.81
C ASN A 169 -27.94 -29.51 -55.16
N PHE A 170 -27.05 -28.92 -55.97
CA PHE A 170 -25.74 -28.44 -55.51
C PHE A 170 -25.78 -27.45 -54.33
N LEU A 171 -26.74 -26.51 -54.34
CA LEU A 171 -26.92 -25.55 -53.24
C LEU A 171 -27.33 -26.22 -51.93
N ASN A 172 -28.20 -27.23 -52.00
CA ASN A 172 -28.63 -27.98 -50.82
C ASN A 172 -27.50 -28.87 -50.31
N THR A 173 -26.77 -29.55 -51.19
CA THR A 173 -25.62 -30.39 -50.84
C THR A 173 -24.52 -29.58 -50.15
N THR A 174 -24.17 -28.41 -50.69
CA THR A 174 -23.18 -27.51 -50.07
C THR A 174 -23.65 -26.94 -48.72
N HIS A 175 -24.94 -26.64 -48.59
CA HIS A 175 -25.53 -26.20 -47.31
C HIS A 175 -25.42 -27.29 -46.23
N ARG A 176 -25.76 -28.55 -46.58
CA ARG A 176 -25.67 -29.70 -45.67
C ARG A 176 -24.24 -29.96 -45.22
N ILE A 177 -23.25 -29.85 -46.12
CA ILE A 177 -21.83 -29.93 -45.75
C ILE A 177 -21.44 -28.78 -44.82
N GLY A 178 -21.90 -27.55 -45.08
CA GLY A 178 -21.63 -26.38 -44.26
C GLY A 178 -22.19 -26.45 -42.83
N GLN A 179 -23.25 -27.22 -42.60
CA GLN A 179 -23.86 -27.43 -41.28
C GLN A 179 -23.26 -28.59 -40.47
N THR A 180 -22.42 -29.44 -41.08
CA THR A 180 -21.77 -30.54 -40.34
C THR A 180 -20.73 -30.03 -39.34
N ARG A 181 -20.65 -30.69 -38.18
CA ARG A 181 -19.74 -30.32 -37.09
C ARG A 181 -18.30 -30.29 -37.60
N ASN A 182 -17.60 -29.17 -37.37
CA ASN A 182 -16.23 -28.88 -37.81
C ASN A 182 -16.05 -28.53 -39.31
N CYS A 183 -17.11 -28.54 -40.11
CA CYS A 183 -17.12 -27.98 -41.46
C CYS A 183 -17.66 -26.55 -41.45
N GLY A 184 -17.32 -25.78 -42.48
CA GLY A 184 -17.79 -24.39 -42.62
C GLY A 184 -17.43 -23.83 -44.00
N ARG A 185 -17.41 -22.49 -44.13
CA ARG A 185 -17.22 -21.83 -45.44
C ARG A 185 -15.96 -22.28 -46.20
N LYS A 186 -14.88 -22.63 -45.51
CA LYS A 186 -13.64 -23.15 -46.14
C LYS A 186 -13.84 -24.55 -46.73
N SER A 187 -14.46 -25.46 -45.99
CA SER A 187 -14.79 -26.82 -46.47
C SER A 187 -15.78 -26.79 -47.64
N VAL A 188 -16.74 -25.86 -47.63
CA VAL A 188 -17.69 -25.68 -48.76
C VAL A 188 -16.97 -25.17 -50.02
N LYS A 189 -16.02 -24.23 -49.86
CA LYS A 189 -15.20 -23.77 -51.00
C LYS A 189 -14.28 -24.88 -51.53
N GLU A 190 -13.73 -25.69 -50.65
CA GLU A 190 -12.89 -26.84 -50.98
C GLU A 190 -13.70 -27.92 -51.74
N PHE A 191 -14.91 -28.25 -51.27
CA PHE A 191 -15.84 -29.15 -51.96
C PHE A 191 -16.25 -28.63 -53.34
N ARG A 192 -16.56 -27.34 -53.48
CA ARG A 192 -16.88 -26.74 -54.79
C ARG A 192 -15.72 -26.91 -55.77
N ARG A 193 -14.48 -26.64 -55.34
CA ARG A 193 -13.29 -26.81 -56.18
C ARG A 193 -13.05 -28.26 -56.59
N MET A 194 -13.31 -29.22 -55.69
CA MET A 194 -13.26 -30.65 -56.01
C MET A 194 -14.23 -30.97 -57.16
N CYS A 195 -15.49 -30.54 -57.07
CA CYS A 195 -16.48 -30.76 -58.12
C CYS A 195 -16.11 -30.07 -59.44
N GLU A 196 -15.64 -28.80 -59.40
CA GLU A 196 -15.18 -28.07 -60.59
C GLU A 196 -14.03 -28.80 -61.31
N ARG A 197 -13.06 -29.35 -60.54
CA ARG A 197 -11.95 -30.12 -61.10
C ARG A 197 -12.40 -31.45 -61.69
N HIS A 198 -13.33 -32.16 -61.03
CA HIS A 198 -13.87 -33.43 -61.52
C HIS A 198 -14.61 -33.23 -62.85
N ILE A 199 -15.49 -32.23 -62.92
CA ILE A 199 -16.21 -31.85 -64.14
C ILE A 199 -15.22 -31.49 -65.25
N HIS A 200 -14.23 -30.66 -64.95
CA HIS A 200 -13.21 -30.27 -65.92
C HIS A 200 -12.46 -31.49 -66.48
N ARG A 201 -12.06 -32.42 -65.61
CA ARG A 201 -11.35 -33.64 -66.00
C ARG A 201 -12.20 -34.49 -66.95
N ARG A 202 -13.44 -34.76 -66.59
CA ARG A 202 -14.36 -35.60 -67.36
C ARG A 202 -14.70 -35.00 -68.73
N LEU A 203 -14.97 -33.69 -68.79
CA LEU A 203 -15.21 -33.00 -70.06
C LEU A 203 -13.99 -33.03 -70.99
N THR A 204 -12.77 -33.06 -70.42
CA THR A 204 -11.54 -33.16 -71.20
C THR A 204 -11.32 -34.57 -71.75
N GLU A 205 -11.66 -35.61 -70.97
CA GLU A 205 -11.60 -37.01 -71.41
C GLU A 205 -12.56 -37.29 -72.58
N GLU A 206 -13.74 -36.67 -72.58
CA GLU A 206 -14.75 -36.78 -73.65
C GLU A 206 -14.49 -35.81 -74.83
N GLY A 207 -13.41 -35.01 -74.80
CA GLY A 207 -13.02 -34.12 -75.89
C GLY A 207 -13.90 -32.88 -76.09
N ILE A 208 -14.65 -32.46 -75.06
CA ILE A 208 -15.63 -31.36 -75.14
C ILE A 208 -14.94 -30.01 -74.89
N ALA A 209 -14.99 -29.10 -75.89
CA ALA A 209 -14.44 -27.75 -75.80
C ALA A 209 -15.37 -26.78 -75.05
N GLY A 210 -14.80 -25.75 -74.39
CA GLY A 210 -15.59 -24.73 -73.67
C GLY A 210 -15.87 -25.04 -72.20
N GLN A 211 -14.94 -25.74 -71.51
CA GLN A 211 -15.14 -26.26 -70.15
C GLN A 211 -15.60 -25.19 -69.13
N GLU A 212 -15.07 -23.95 -69.20
CA GLU A 212 -15.43 -22.90 -68.24
C GLU A 212 -16.91 -22.49 -68.29
N ARG A 213 -17.50 -22.45 -69.50
CA ARG A 213 -18.93 -22.16 -69.69
C ARG A 213 -19.78 -23.33 -69.19
N LEU A 214 -19.38 -24.56 -69.50
CA LEU A 214 -20.12 -25.78 -69.13
C LEU A 214 -20.07 -26.07 -67.62
N ILE A 215 -18.94 -25.83 -66.96
CA ILE A 215 -18.81 -25.90 -65.49
C ILE A 215 -19.79 -24.91 -64.83
N SER A 216 -19.93 -23.70 -65.39
CA SER A 216 -20.88 -22.71 -64.86
C SER A 216 -22.36 -23.03 -65.12
N LEU A 217 -22.65 -23.89 -66.10
CA LEU A 217 -23.98 -24.42 -66.40
C LEU A 217 -24.34 -25.60 -65.49
N ILE A 218 -23.39 -26.47 -65.14
CA ILE A 218 -23.61 -27.64 -64.26
C ILE A 218 -23.66 -27.20 -62.79
N ILE A 219 -22.64 -26.45 -62.36
CA ILE A 219 -22.57 -25.83 -61.04
C ILE A 219 -23.13 -24.42 -61.23
N ASP A 220 -24.44 -24.26 -61.07
CA ASP A 220 -25.11 -22.95 -61.13
C ASP A 220 -24.21 -21.87 -60.54
N LYS A 221 -23.80 -20.92 -61.40
CA LYS A 221 -23.28 -19.64 -60.92
C LYS A 221 -24.40 -18.73 -60.42
N GLU A 222 -25.66 -19.17 -60.47
CA GLU A 222 -26.77 -18.53 -59.77
C GLU A 222 -26.93 -19.11 -58.36
N GLY A 223 -25.92 -18.78 -57.57
CA GLY A 223 -25.83 -19.01 -56.15
C GLY A 223 -24.89 -17.99 -55.53
N GLY A 224 -24.90 -16.77 -56.06
CA GLY A 224 -24.60 -15.59 -55.27
C GLY A 224 -25.63 -15.53 -54.15
N ALA A 225 -25.41 -16.33 -53.11
CA ALA A 225 -25.92 -15.97 -51.80
C ALA A 225 -25.35 -14.57 -51.57
N ASP A 226 -26.23 -13.58 -51.74
CA ASP A 226 -26.02 -12.23 -51.29
C ASP A 226 -25.35 -12.29 -49.93
N GLU A 227 -24.03 -12.05 -49.91
CA GLU A 227 -23.29 -11.72 -48.70
C GLU A 227 -23.71 -10.32 -48.20
N HIS A 228 -24.83 -9.77 -48.70
CA HIS A 228 -25.41 -8.48 -48.40
C HIS A 228 -26.88 -8.49 -47.96
N SER A 229 -27.54 -9.65 -47.75
CA SER A 229 -28.74 -9.71 -46.88
C SER A 229 -28.40 -9.82 -45.39
N LEU A 230 -27.24 -9.27 -44.99
CA LEU A 230 -26.93 -8.86 -43.62
C LEU A 230 -25.92 -7.70 -43.54
N ASN A 231 -25.56 -7.03 -44.64
CA ASN A 231 -24.69 -5.85 -44.60
C ASN A 231 -24.69 -5.07 -45.94
N THR A 232 -25.76 -4.35 -46.26
CA THR A 232 -25.72 -3.04 -46.92
C THR A 232 -27.14 -2.48 -46.98
N ALA A 233 -27.50 -1.78 -45.91
CA ALA A 233 -28.17 -0.50 -46.15
C ALA A 233 -27.06 0.51 -46.48
N PRO A 234 -27.31 1.45 -47.40
CA PRO A 234 -26.37 2.51 -47.76
C PRO A 234 -26.08 3.40 -46.54
N ASP A 235 -24.87 3.95 -46.50
CA ASP A 235 -24.44 5.04 -45.63
C ASP A 235 -25.11 6.37 -46.05
N THR A 236 -26.43 6.33 -46.24
CA THR A 236 -27.30 7.50 -46.25
C THR A 236 -28.34 7.24 -45.17
N LEU A 237 -27.99 7.59 -43.94
CA LEU A 237 -29.03 7.94 -42.98
C LEU A 237 -29.69 9.22 -43.49
N VAL A 238 -30.71 9.04 -44.33
CA VAL A 238 -31.93 9.79 -44.09
C VAL A 238 -32.30 9.49 -42.65
N LEU A 239 -32.05 10.46 -41.78
CA LEU A 239 -32.64 10.54 -40.45
C LEU A 239 -34.16 10.59 -40.63
N GLY A 240 -34.78 9.45 -40.90
CA GLY A 240 -36.07 9.19 -40.29
C GLY A 240 -35.81 9.27 -38.80
N GLN A 241 -36.40 10.28 -38.15
CA GLN A 241 -36.26 10.55 -36.72
C GLN A 241 -36.55 9.27 -35.93
N GLN A 242 -35.53 8.45 -35.64
CA GLN A 242 -35.60 7.57 -34.51
C GLN A 242 -35.55 8.48 -33.32
N VAL A 243 -36.72 8.67 -32.70
CA VAL A 243 -36.86 9.33 -31.42
C VAL A 243 -35.92 8.59 -30.48
N THR A 244 -34.78 9.22 -30.19
CA THR A 244 -33.86 8.74 -29.18
C THR A 244 -34.64 8.77 -27.88
N PRO A 245 -34.89 7.62 -27.23
CA PRO A 245 -35.57 7.65 -25.94
C PRO A 245 -34.79 8.58 -25.01
N LYS A 246 -35.49 9.56 -24.43
CA LYS A 246 -34.93 10.37 -23.35
C LYS A 246 -34.77 9.44 -22.16
N HIS A 247 -33.52 9.14 -21.83
CA HIS A 247 -33.17 8.42 -20.63
C HIS A 247 -32.58 9.45 -19.67
N ASP A 248 -33.16 9.53 -18.47
CA ASP A 248 -32.74 10.49 -17.45
C ASP A 248 -31.60 9.93 -16.57
N ARG A 249 -31.21 8.65 -16.78
CA ARG A 249 -30.14 7.96 -16.06
C ARG A 249 -29.10 7.39 -17.00
N LEU A 250 -27.83 7.39 -16.55
CA LEU A 250 -26.71 6.84 -17.31
C LEU A 250 -26.88 5.34 -17.59
N ALA A 251 -27.33 4.57 -16.59
CA ALA A 251 -27.51 3.12 -16.70
C ALA A 251 -28.50 2.76 -17.81
N ASP A 252 -29.69 3.37 -17.83
CA ASP A 252 -30.73 3.12 -18.84
C ASP A 252 -30.22 3.44 -20.27
N ARG A 253 -29.46 4.54 -20.38
CA ARG A 253 -28.86 4.96 -21.65
C ARG A 253 -27.80 3.99 -22.16
N LEU A 254 -26.94 3.49 -21.28
CA LEU A 254 -25.92 2.51 -21.63
C LEU A 254 -26.53 1.14 -21.91
N GLU A 255 -27.58 0.74 -21.20
CA GLU A 255 -28.35 -0.48 -21.49
C GLU A 255 -28.94 -0.45 -22.91
N TRP A 256 -29.53 0.68 -23.31
CA TRP A 256 -30.00 0.86 -24.68
C TRP A 256 -28.87 0.81 -25.71
N LEU A 257 -27.72 1.44 -25.44
CA LEU A 257 -26.55 1.39 -26.32
C LEU A 257 -25.99 -0.04 -26.45
N LEU A 258 -25.90 -0.77 -25.34
CA LEU A 258 -25.47 -2.18 -25.30
C LEU A 258 -26.44 -3.09 -26.06
N SER A 259 -27.73 -2.73 -26.15
CA SER A 259 -28.72 -3.48 -26.94
C SER A 259 -28.57 -3.28 -28.46
N GLN A 260 -27.83 -2.26 -28.91
CA GLN A 260 -27.53 -2.02 -30.34
C GLN A 260 -26.30 -2.80 -30.85
N LEU A 261 -25.63 -3.52 -29.95
CA LEU A 261 -24.54 -4.43 -30.28
C LEU A 261 -25.08 -5.84 -30.54
N ASP A 262 -24.29 -6.66 -31.24
CA ASP A 262 -24.58 -8.09 -31.31
C ASP A 262 -24.53 -8.72 -29.91
N LEU A 263 -25.38 -9.73 -29.67
CA LEU A 263 -25.52 -10.38 -28.36
C LEU A 263 -24.18 -10.80 -27.76
N ARG A 264 -23.26 -11.29 -28.59
CA ARG A 264 -21.93 -11.71 -28.16
C ARG A 264 -21.06 -10.53 -27.72
N ALA A 265 -20.98 -9.46 -28.50
CA ALA A 265 -20.25 -8.25 -28.11
C ALA A 265 -20.82 -7.59 -26.86
N SER A 266 -22.15 -7.50 -26.76
CA SER A 266 -22.85 -6.96 -25.59
C SER A 266 -22.52 -7.77 -24.33
N ALA A 267 -22.59 -9.10 -24.42
CA ALA A 267 -22.22 -9.99 -23.31
C ALA A 267 -20.74 -9.86 -22.91
N ILE A 268 -19.82 -9.74 -23.87
CA ILE A 268 -18.39 -9.51 -23.58
C ILE A 268 -18.18 -8.19 -22.83
N LEU A 269 -18.80 -7.09 -23.26
CA LEU A 269 -18.68 -5.79 -22.58
C LEU A 269 -19.29 -5.80 -21.18
N ARG A 270 -20.44 -6.48 -20.99
CA ARG A 270 -21.08 -6.63 -19.68
C ARG A 270 -20.18 -7.39 -18.70
N ARG A 271 -19.68 -8.55 -19.11
CA ARG A 271 -18.74 -9.39 -18.33
C ARG A 271 -17.46 -8.63 -17.97
N ARG A 272 -16.89 -7.92 -18.93
CA ARG A 272 -15.67 -7.13 -18.73
C ARG A 272 -15.83 -6.02 -17.69
N ASN A 273 -16.98 -5.35 -17.70
CA ASN A 273 -17.27 -4.20 -16.82
C ASN A 273 -17.98 -4.58 -15.51
N GLY A 274 -18.48 -5.82 -15.40
CA GLY A 274 -19.25 -6.30 -14.25
C GLY A 274 -20.72 -5.85 -14.24
N ILE A 275 -21.29 -5.61 -15.43
CA ILE A 275 -22.69 -5.19 -15.56
C ILE A 275 -23.61 -6.42 -15.48
N GLY A 276 -24.45 -6.48 -14.45
CA GLY A 276 -25.38 -7.60 -14.23
C GLY A 276 -24.72 -8.92 -13.82
N GLN A 277 -23.44 -8.88 -13.47
CA GLN A 277 -22.61 -10.00 -12.99
C GLN A 277 -21.88 -9.51 -11.74
N GLY A 278 -21.70 -10.34 -10.71
CA GLY A 278 -21.18 -9.92 -9.39
C GLY A 278 -19.73 -9.38 -9.34
N GLY A 279 -19.07 -9.18 -10.48
CA GLY A 279 -17.69 -8.67 -10.57
C GLY A 279 -17.19 -8.53 -12.03
N ARG A 280 -16.03 -7.88 -12.20
CA ARG A 280 -15.34 -7.75 -13.50
C ARG A 280 -14.51 -8.99 -13.81
N GLU A 281 -14.53 -9.42 -15.06
CA GLU A 281 -13.72 -10.54 -15.54
C GLU A 281 -12.55 -10.08 -16.42
N THR A 282 -11.47 -10.85 -16.42
CA THR A 282 -10.30 -10.63 -17.28
C THR A 282 -10.55 -11.06 -18.72
N LEU A 283 -9.78 -10.55 -19.68
CA LEU A 283 -9.90 -10.94 -21.08
C LEU A 283 -9.56 -12.42 -21.28
N GLU A 284 -8.68 -12.96 -20.43
CA GLU A 284 -8.31 -14.36 -20.36
C GLU A 284 -9.48 -15.24 -19.89
N GLU A 285 -10.14 -14.88 -18.78
CA GLU A 285 -11.33 -15.58 -18.27
C GLU A 285 -12.46 -15.62 -19.30
N ILE A 286 -12.78 -14.45 -19.89
CA ILE A 286 -13.80 -14.36 -20.94
C ILE A 286 -13.35 -15.19 -22.16
N GLY A 287 -12.07 -15.17 -22.52
CA GLY A 287 -11.54 -15.94 -23.64
C GLY A 287 -11.72 -17.45 -23.46
N ALA A 288 -11.41 -17.96 -22.26
CA ALA A 288 -11.56 -19.37 -21.91
C ALA A 288 -13.00 -19.84 -22.10
N ASP A 289 -13.98 -19.10 -21.60
CA ASP A 289 -15.41 -19.44 -21.70
C ASP A 289 -15.93 -19.42 -23.14
N TYR A 290 -15.44 -18.48 -23.95
CA TYR A 290 -15.83 -18.38 -25.35
C TYR A 290 -15.01 -19.29 -26.27
N GLY A 291 -14.06 -20.07 -25.74
CA GLY A 291 -13.16 -20.93 -26.51
C GLY A 291 -12.28 -20.17 -27.50
N VAL A 292 -11.89 -18.94 -27.16
CA VAL A 292 -11.09 -18.05 -28.01
C VAL A 292 -9.92 -17.45 -27.24
N THR A 293 -8.92 -16.96 -27.96
CA THR A 293 -7.77 -16.31 -27.32
C THR A 293 -8.15 -14.96 -26.71
N ARG A 294 -7.41 -14.55 -25.67
CA ARG A 294 -7.49 -13.21 -25.07
C ARG A 294 -7.46 -12.10 -26.13
N GLU A 295 -6.56 -12.22 -27.11
CA GLU A 295 -6.44 -11.24 -28.21
C GLU A 295 -7.72 -11.14 -29.04
N ARG A 296 -8.44 -12.26 -29.23
CA ARG A 296 -9.72 -12.24 -29.93
C ARG A 296 -10.80 -11.50 -29.15
N ILE A 297 -10.87 -11.68 -27.82
CA ILE A 297 -11.78 -10.91 -26.97
C ILE A 297 -11.43 -9.42 -27.03
N ARG A 298 -10.15 -9.06 -26.92
CA ARG A 298 -9.66 -7.67 -27.03
C ARG A 298 -10.08 -7.00 -28.35
N GLN A 299 -10.01 -7.74 -29.46
CA GLN A 299 -10.47 -7.24 -30.77
C GLN A 299 -11.97 -6.99 -30.81
N ILE A 300 -12.78 -7.88 -30.22
CA ILE A 300 -14.23 -7.73 -30.15
C ILE A 300 -14.58 -6.51 -29.29
N GLU A 301 -13.97 -6.37 -28.12
CA GLU A 301 -14.11 -5.22 -27.22
C GLU A 301 -13.78 -3.91 -27.96
N ALA A 302 -12.59 -3.81 -28.57
CA ALA A 302 -12.16 -2.60 -29.28
C ALA A 302 -13.10 -2.23 -30.44
N LYS A 303 -13.58 -3.23 -31.21
CA LYS A 303 -14.55 -3.01 -32.29
C LYS A 303 -15.89 -2.52 -31.74
N SER A 304 -16.33 -3.07 -30.62
CA SER A 304 -17.59 -2.74 -29.97
C SER A 304 -17.58 -1.32 -29.41
N LEU A 305 -16.53 -0.96 -28.65
CA LEU A 305 -16.32 0.40 -28.16
C LEU A 305 -16.28 1.43 -29.30
N ARG A 306 -15.63 1.11 -30.43
CA ARG A 306 -15.64 1.98 -31.62
C ARG A 306 -17.04 2.18 -32.20
N LYS A 307 -17.88 1.15 -32.21
CA LYS A 307 -19.28 1.25 -32.66
C LYS A 307 -20.11 2.10 -31.70
N LEU A 308 -19.95 1.91 -30.38
CA LEU A 308 -20.63 2.71 -29.35
C LEU A 308 -20.23 4.19 -29.42
N ARG A 309 -18.93 4.49 -29.61
CA ARG A 309 -18.44 5.87 -29.83
C ARG A 309 -19.13 6.58 -30.98
N ALA A 310 -19.34 5.87 -32.09
CA ALA A 310 -20.04 6.44 -33.25
C ALA A 310 -21.51 6.74 -32.94
N GLN A 311 -22.16 5.94 -32.08
CA GLN A 311 -23.55 6.16 -31.66
C GLN A 311 -23.70 7.30 -30.66
N ILE A 312 -22.73 7.52 -29.76
CA ILE A 312 -22.74 8.63 -28.80
C ILE A 312 -22.70 10.00 -29.48
N ARG A 313 -22.08 10.14 -30.66
CA ARG A 313 -22.13 11.41 -31.43
C ARG A 313 -23.55 11.90 -31.71
N ARG A 314 -24.53 11.00 -31.75
CA ARG A 314 -25.96 11.32 -31.91
C ARG A 314 -26.70 11.37 -30.59
N ASN A 315 -26.08 10.87 -29.52
CA ASN A 315 -26.68 10.57 -28.23
C ASN A 315 -25.65 10.80 -27.11
N PRO A 316 -25.39 12.07 -26.74
CA PRO A 316 -24.39 12.41 -25.72
C PRO A 316 -24.68 11.69 -24.40
N ILE A 317 -23.63 11.23 -23.72
CA ILE A 317 -23.71 10.62 -22.38
C ILE A 317 -22.90 11.40 -21.34
N GLU A 318 -22.16 12.42 -21.78
CA GLU A 318 -21.25 13.22 -20.96
C GLU A 318 -22.00 13.91 -19.82
N GLN A 319 -23.16 14.50 -20.08
CA GLN A 319 -23.97 15.15 -19.03
C GLN A 319 -24.49 14.14 -18.00
N LEU A 320 -24.98 12.98 -18.45
CA LEU A 320 -25.46 11.92 -17.56
C LEU A 320 -24.30 11.37 -16.72
N LEU A 321 -23.12 11.20 -17.31
CA LEU A 321 -21.92 10.80 -16.60
C LEU A 321 -21.54 11.81 -15.50
N GLN A 322 -21.64 13.11 -15.76
CA GLN A 322 -21.38 14.12 -14.72
C GLN A 322 -22.42 14.13 -13.59
N GLN A 323 -23.68 13.80 -13.88
CA GLN A 323 -24.71 13.68 -12.85
C GLN A 323 -24.44 12.52 -11.88
N GLU A 324 -23.75 11.47 -12.32
CA GLU A 324 -23.33 10.35 -11.46
C GLU A 324 -22.15 10.72 -10.53
N GLY A 325 -21.42 11.81 -10.82
CA GLY A 325 -20.20 12.22 -10.12
C GLY A 325 -20.28 12.20 -8.59
N PRO A 326 -21.26 12.88 -7.95
CA PRO A 326 -21.38 12.90 -6.50
C PRO A 326 -21.57 11.51 -5.87
N GLY A 327 -22.36 10.64 -6.51
CA GLY A 327 -22.58 9.27 -6.04
C GLY A 327 -21.33 8.41 -6.16
N GLN A 328 -20.56 8.59 -7.24
CA GLN A 328 -19.30 7.88 -7.44
C GLN A 328 -18.20 8.34 -6.50
N TRP A 329 -18.14 9.63 -6.16
CA TRP A 329 -17.21 10.13 -5.15
C TRP A 329 -17.39 9.40 -3.82
N LEU A 330 -18.64 9.27 -3.35
CA LEU A 330 -18.95 8.56 -2.12
C LEU A 330 -18.50 7.08 -2.15
N ALA A 331 -18.52 6.44 -3.32
CA ALA A 331 -18.08 5.06 -3.49
C ALA A 331 -16.55 4.90 -3.43
N ILE A 332 -15.79 5.86 -3.96
CA ILE A 332 -14.32 5.81 -3.99
C ILE A 332 -13.65 6.42 -2.75
N ALA A 333 -14.30 7.39 -2.10
CA ALA A 333 -13.84 8.08 -0.89
C ALA A 333 -14.96 8.16 0.18
N PRO A 334 -15.38 7.01 0.76
CA PRO A 334 -16.51 6.98 1.69
C PRO A 334 -16.18 7.73 2.98
N GLY A 335 -16.89 8.84 3.23
CA GLY A 335 -16.74 9.66 4.44
C GLY A 335 -15.42 10.43 4.54
N ALA A 336 -14.56 10.36 3.53
CA ALA A 336 -13.30 11.09 3.49
C ALA A 336 -13.45 12.37 2.63
N PRO A 337 -12.99 13.53 3.12
CA PRO A 337 -13.00 14.75 2.32
C PRO A 337 -11.97 14.70 1.17
N VAL A 338 -11.09 13.71 1.16
CA VAL A 338 -9.93 13.62 0.27
C VAL A 338 -9.78 12.23 -0.37
N LEU A 339 -9.19 12.21 -1.56
CA LEU A 339 -8.78 11.00 -2.28
C LEU A 339 -7.37 11.20 -2.84
N THR A 340 -6.38 10.44 -2.35
CA THR A 340 -5.00 10.54 -2.88
C THR A 340 -4.83 9.73 -4.18
N ARG A 341 -3.90 10.17 -5.04
CA ARG A 341 -3.55 9.47 -6.30
C ARG A 341 -3.07 8.04 -6.05
N SER A 342 -2.38 7.80 -4.94
CA SER A 342 -1.88 6.47 -4.55
C SER A 342 -3.01 5.50 -4.16
N GLN A 343 -4.13 6.00 -3.64
CA GLN A 343 -5.29 5.19 -3.27
C GLN A 343 -6.14 4.79 -4.49
N LEU A 344 -6.17 5.62 -5.53
CA LEU A 344 -7.05 5.46 -6.69
C LEU A 344 -7.02 4.06 -7.34
N PRO A 345 -5.86 3.39 -7.56
CA PRO A 345 -5.81 2.05 -8.14
C PRO A 345 -6.61 1.01 -7.35
N SER A 346 -6.53 1.06 -6.02
CA SER A 346 -7.25 0.15 -5.12
C SER A 346 -8.75 0.45 -5.02
N ARG A 347 -9.13 1.73 -5.18
CA ARG A 347 -10.51 2.22 -5.12
C ARG A 347 -11.25 2.09 -6.45
N ARG A 348 -10.54 1.91 -7.58
CA ARG A 348 -11.13 1.75 -8.92
C ARG A 348 -12.18 0.66 -9.01
N ARG A 349 -12.10 -0.39 -8.19
CA ARG A 349 -13.09 -1.48 -8.13
C ARG A 349 -14.44 -1.06 -7.55
N ASN A 350 -14.47 0.05 -6.80
CA ASN A 350 -15.69 0.58 -6.19
C ASN A 350 -16.47 1.50 -7.14
N VAL A 351 -15.87 1.90 -8.27
CA VAL A 351 -16.55 2.70 -9.30
C VAL A 351 -17.59 1.83 -9.98
N ASP A 352 -18.79 2.36 -10.14
CA ASP A 352 -19.91 1.69 -10.78
C ASP A 352 -19.54 1.15 -12.19
N ALA A 353 -20.11 0.00 -12.52
CA ALA A 353 -19.83 -0.72 -13.77
C ALA A 353 -20.27 0.08 -15.00
N TYR A 354 -21.39 0.80 -14.93
CA TYR A 354 -21.90 1.66 -15.99
C TYR A 354 -21.02 2.89 -16.18
N VAL A 355 -20.56 3.50 -15.10
CA VAL A 355 -19.62 4.64 -15.15
C VAL A 355 -18.30 4.21 -15.80
N THR A 356 -17.79 3.04 -15.43
CA THR A 356 -16.55 2.51 -16.03
C THR A 356 -16.71 2.26 -17.53
N LEU A 357 -17.82 1.66 -17.95
CA LEU A 357 -18.12 1.48 -19.37
C LEU A 357 -18.25 2.84 -20.08
N ALA A 358 -18.91 3.82 -19.48
CA ALA A 358 -19.01 5.17 -20.06
C ALA A 358 -17.64 5.80 -20.30
N LEU A 359 -16.73 5.70 -19.32
CA LEU A 359 -15.35 6.17 -19.43
C LEU A 359 -14.59 5.46 -20.56
N ASP A 360 -14.72 4.14 -20.67
CA ASP A 360 -14.10 3.35 -21.75
C ASP A 360 -14.64 3.73 -23.13
N ILE A 361 -15.95 4.00 -23.23
CA ILE A 361 -16.54 4.45 -24.49
C ILE A 361 -16.06 5.87 -24.81
N LEU A 362 -16.09 6.82 -23.86
CA LEU A 362 -15.61 8.19 -24.08
C LEU A 362 -14.09 8.28 -24.22
N ASN A 363 -13.37 7.20 -23.90
CA ASN A 363 -11.91 7.15 -23.89
C ASN A 363 -11.30 8.19 -22.92
N ILE A 364 -11.94 8.35 -21.75
CA ILE A 364 -11.52 9.23 -20.67
C ILE A 364 -10.93 8.36 -19.56
N ALA A 365 -9.72 8.69 -19.11
CA ALA A 365 -9.10 8.02 -17.98
C ALA A 365 -9.81 8.41 -16.67
N LEU A 366 -9.87 7.49 -15.70
CA LEU A 366 -10.63 7.68 -14.46
C LEU A 366 -10.17 8.91 -13.68
N ASP A 367 -8.86 9.12 -13.56
CA ASP A 367 -8.23 10.29 -12.94
C ASP A 367 -8.66 11.60 -13.60
N ARG A 368 -8.62 11.67 -14.94
CA ARG A 368 -9.08 12.86 -15.68
C ARG A 368 -10.57 13.13 -15.52
N TRP A 369 -11.37 12.08 -15.35
CA TRP A 369 -12.78 12.27 -15.06
C TRP A 369 -13.00 12.78 -13.64
N ILE A 370 -12.23 12.28 -12.67
CA ILE A 370 -12.26 12.78 -11.29
C ILE A 370 -11.90 14.28 -11.25
N ASP A 371 -10.93 14.75 -12.05
CA ASP A 371 -10.62 16.19 -12.20
C ASP A 371 -11.85 17.04 -12.55
N SER A 372 -12.87 16.45 -13.18
CA SER A 372 -14.09 17.16 -13.59
C SER A 372 -15.23 17.12 -12.58
N ILE A 373 -15.12 16.23 -11.57
CA ILE A 373 -16.15 16.04 -10.53
C ILE A 373 -15.62 16.34 -9.13
N ALA A 374 -14.36 16.76 -8.98
CA ALA A 374 -13.68 17.06 -7.73
C ALA A 374 -12.62 18.16 -7.93
N LEU A 375 -12.09 18.71 -6.84
CA LEU A 375 -11.08 19.77 -6.90
C LEU A 375 -9.68 19.14 -6.97
N PRO A 376 -8.95 19.24 -8.09
CA PRO A 376 -7.64 18.64 -8.23
C PRO A 376 -6.58 19.40 -7.42
N LEU A 377 -5.79 18.66 -6.64
CA LEU A 377 -4.63 19.12 -5.89
C LEU A 377 -3.39 18.28 -6.28
N PRO A 378 -2.17 18.66 -5.88
CA PRO A 378 -0.94 17.97 -6.32
C PRO A 378 -0.96 16.44 -6.12
N GLU A 379 -1.27 15.98 -4.90
CA GLU A 379 -1.21 14.55 -4.53
C GLU A 379 -2.55 13.83 -4.59
N GLY A 380 -3.66 14.54 -4.79
CA GLY A 380 -4.98 13.92 -4.97
C GLY A 380 -6.09 14.88 -5.37
N TRP A 381 -7.28 14.59 -4.90
CA TRP A 381 -8.48 15.38 -5.13
C TRP A 381 -9.16 15.68 -3.80
N LEU A 382 -9.65 16.90 -3.67
CA LEU A 382 -10.50 17.36 -2.58
C LEU A 382 -11.97 17.24 -3.02
N HIS A 383 -12.83 16.90 -2.08
CA HIS A 383 -14.28 16.85 -2.27
C HIS A 383 -14.80 18.16 -2.90
N PRO A 384 -15.81 18.13 -3.80
CA PRO A 384 -16.32 19.32 -4.49
C PRO A 384 -16.80 20.48 -3.62
N LEU A 385 -17.29 20.14 -2.43
CA LEU A 385 -17.76 21.11 -1.43
C LEU A 385 -16.65 21.65 -0.53
N GLY A 386 -15.42 21.14 -0.66
CA GLY A 386 -14.26 21.64 0.09
C GLY A 386 -13.75 22.97 -0.47
N ASP A 387 -12.92 23.66 0.32
CA ASP A 387 -12.27 24.90 -0.09
C ASP A 387 -10.79 24.66 -0.39
N ALA A 388 -10.47 24.51 -1.69
CA ALA A 388 -9.09 24.32 -2.13
C ALA A 388 -8.17 25.49 -1.75
N SER A 389 -8.69 26.73 -1.67
CA SER A 389 -7.88 27.90 -1.30
C SER A 389 -7.51 27.88 0.17
N SER A 390 -8.46 27.48 1.04
CA SER A 390 -8.20 27.26 2.47
C SER A 390 -7.14 26.16 2.65
N VAL A 391 -7.34 25.01 2.00
CA VAL A 391 -6.42 23.87 2.07
C VAL A 391 -5.01 24.24 1.58
N GLU A 392 -4.87 25.00 0.50
CA GLU A 392 -3.57 25.48 0.02
C GLU A 392 -2.90 26.48 0.98
N ALA A 393 -3.68 27.32 1.66
CA ALA A 393 -3.16 28.24 2.66
C ALA A 393 -2.62 27.49 3.89
N VAL A 394 -3.41 26.54 4.42
CA VAL A 394 -3.00 25.66 5.52
C VAL A 394 -1.79 24.81 5.12
N ALA A 395 -1.73 24.33 3.88
CA ALA A 395 -0.59 23.55 3.40
C ALA A 395 0.71 24.36 3.38
N LYS A 396 0.67 25.66 3.04
CA LYS A 396 1.85 26.53 3.08
C LYS A 396 2.36 26.74 4.51
N GLU A 397 1.45 26.91 5.46
CA GLU A 397 1.77 26.97 6.89
C GLU A 397 2.41 25.65 7.34
N LEU A 398 1.75 24.52 7.07
CA LEU A 398 2.23 23.19 7.46
C LEU A 398 3.59 22.86 6.82
N GLN A 399 3.83 23.16 5.55
CA GLN A 399 5.14 22.93 4.91
C GLN A 399 6.27 23.67 5.63
N LYS A 400 6.00 24.91 6.08
CA LYS A 400 6.97 25.69 6.84
C LYS A 400 7.22 25.04 8.21
N GLU A 401 6.18 24.66 8.93
CA GLU A 401 6.33 24.04 10.26
C GLU A 401 6.99 22.65 10.17
N ILE A 402 6.55 21.79 9.24
CA ILE A 402 7.14 20.47 8.98
C ILE A 402 8.63 20.57 8.66
N ALA A 403 9.05 21.57 7.87
CA ALA A 403 10.46 21.74 7.51
C ALA A 403 11.38 22.02 8.71
N HIS A 404 10.83 22.52 9.83
CA HIS A 404 11.59 22.85 11.05
C HIS A 404 11.26 21.92 12.22
N SER A 405 10.46 20.88 12.00
CA SER A 405 9.95 20.00 13.05
C SER A 405 10.52 18.59 12.96
N LEU A 406 10.60 17.91 14.11
CA LEU A 406 11.00 16.50 14.18
C LEU A 406 9.79 15.61 13.95
N LEU A 407 9.68 15.03 12.76
CA LEU A 407 8.64 14.04 12.48
C LEU A 407 9.01 12.66 13.04
N PRO A 408 8.04 11.86 13.53
CA PRO A 408 6.60 12.13 13.50
C PRO A 408 6.15 13.11 14.60
N GLN A 409 5.09 13.87 14.32
CA GLN A 409 4.50 14.81 15.28
C GLN A 409 2.98 14.89 15.08
N ALA A 410 2.23 15.14 16.16
CA ALA A 410 0.78 15.26 16.07
C ALA A 410 0.38 16.45 15.18
N LEU A 411 -0.63 16.28 14.33
CA LEU A 411 -1.09 17.34 13.43
C LEU A 411 -1.51 18.61 14.19
N SER A 412 -2.12 18.43 15.36
CA SER A 412 -2.53 19.53 16.25
C SER A 412 -1.37 20.30 16.87
N ALA A 413 -0.15 19.75 16.88
CA ALA A 413 1.04 20.47 17.31
C ALA A 413 1.64 21.33 16.19
N LEU A 414 1.29 21.05 14.93
CA LEU A 414 1.83 21.73 13.75
C LEU A 414 0.91 22.84 13.22
N THR A 415 -0.38 22.79 13.52
CA THR A 415 -1.33 23.83 13.10
C THR A 415 -2.56 23.88 14.00
N ASN A 416 -3.15 25.07 14.10
CA ASN A 416 -4.43 25.32 14.76
C ASN A 416 -5.61 25.38 13.77
N ALA A 417 -5.37 25.04 12.50
CA ALA A 417 -6.40 25.04 11.46
C ALA A 417 -7.51 24.00 11.73
N ASN A 418 -8.62 24.11 10.99
CA ASN A 418 -9.67 23.11 11.02
C ASN A 418 -9.09 21.72 10.66
N LEU A 419 -9.50 20.68 11.39
CA LEU A 419 -8.97 19.32 11.21
C LEU A 419 -9.16 18.79 9.79
N GLU A 420 -10.31 19.03 9.14
CA GLU A 420 -10.56 18.55 7.78
C GLU A 420 -9.62 19.22 6.77
N ASP A 421 -9.44 20.54 6.89
CA ASP A 421 -8.52 21.30 6.03
C ASP A 421 -7.06 20.92 6.29
N ALA A 422 -6.67 20.69 7.56
CA ALA A 422 -5.32 20.30 7.92
C ALA A 422 -4.97 18.87 7.45
N LEU A 423 -5.91 17.92 7.58
CA LEU A 423 -5.77 16.57 7.03
C LEU A 423 -5.63 16.64 5.49
N ALA A 424 -6.49 17.41 4.84
CA ALA A 424 -6.45 17.57 3.39
C ALA A 424 -5.17 18.26 2.91
N ALA A 425 -4.74 19.32 3.58
CA ALA A 425 -3.50 20.02 3.29
C ALA A 425 -2.30 19.08 3.39
N CYS A 426 -2.26 18.27 4.44
CA CYS A 426 -1.18 17.33 4.68
C CYS A 426 -1.14 16.25 3.58
N GLU A 427 -2.23 15.53 3.35
CA GLU A 427 -2.27 14.41 2.41
C GLU A 427 -2.27 14.82 0.93
N LEU A 428 -2.88 15.95 0.57
CA LEU A 428 -3.09 16.35 -0.83
C LEU A 428 -2.07 17.36 -1.36
N VAL A 429 -1.39 18.11 -0.48
CA VAL A 429 -0.48 19.19 -0.88
C VAL A 429 0.92 18.99 -0.32
N THR A 430 1.06 18.68 0.98
CA THR A 430 2.40 18.44 1.55
C THR A 430 2.96 17.07 1.15
N GLY A 431 2.09 16.09 0.92
CA GLY A 431 2.48 14.72 0.59
C GLY A 431 2.99 13.90 1.78
N ASN A 432 2.89 14.43 3.00
CA ASN A 432 3.21 13.70 4.22
C ASN A 432 2.04 12.78 4.61
N PRO A 433 2.28 11.47 4.82
CA PRO A 433 1.22 10.58 5.25
C PRO A 433 0.82 10.86 6.70
N ILE A 434 -0.46 10.66 7.02
CA ILE A 434 -0.95 10.74 8.40
C ILE A 434 -1.24 9.34 8.94
N ARG A 435 -0.79 9.06 10.17
CA ARG A 435 -1.12 7.82 10.88
C ARG A 435 -1.44 8.11 12.33
N LEU A 436 -2.59 7.61 12.82
CA LEU A 436 -3.07 7.88 14.18
C LEU A 436 -3.01 9.38 14.55
N GLY A 437 -3.33 10.28 13.61
CA GLY A 437 -3.26 11.73 13.82
C GLY A 437 -1.83 12.33 13.86
N TYR A 438 -0.80 11.54 13.62
CA TYR A 438 0.58 11.99 13.47
C TYR A 438 0.92 12.24 12.01
N VAL A 439 1.51 13.40 11.73
CA VAL A 439 2.19 13.68 10.46
C VAL A 439 3.48 12.89 10.44
N MET A 440 3.63 12.05 9.42
CA MET A 440 4.75 11.14 9.28
C MET A 440 5.78 11.67 8.27
N PRO A 441 7.05 11.25 8.36
CA PRO A 441 7.98 11.42 7.25
C PRO A 441 7.51 10.64 6.00
N PRO A 442 8.00 10.98 4.79
CA PRO A 442 7.52 10.36 3.54
C PRO A 442 7.69 8.84 3.47
N ARG A 443 8.70 8.29 4.15
CA ARG A 443 8.93 6.84 4.28
C ARG A 443 8.51 6.38 5.66
N VAL A 444 7.61 5.40 5.72
CA VAL A 444 7.09 4.88 6.98
C VAL A 444 7.35 3.39 7.07
N GLY A 445 8.40 3.03 7.80
CA GLY A 445 8.72 1.64 8.15
C GLY A 445 7.92 1.11 9.36
N VAL A 446 8.22 -0.13 9.73
CA VAL A 446 7.60 -0.81 10.88
C VAL A 446 7.95 -0.08 12.19
N ARG A 447 9.21 0.37 12.35
CA ARG A 447 9.65 1.04 13.59
C ARG A 447 8.97 2.37 13.83
N LEU A 448 8.79 3.20 12.80
CA LEU A 448 8.01 4.44 12.91
C LEU A 448 6.55 4.16 13.26
N THR A 449 5.99 3.05 12.77
CA THR A 449 4.63 2.62 13.12
C THR A 449 4.54 2.17 14.58
N ARG A 450 5.54 1.43 15.09
CA ARG A 450 5.67 1.07 16.52
C ARG A 450 5.75 2.31 17.38
N LEU A 451 6.61 3.24 17.00
CA LEU A 451 6.87 4.49 17.70
C LEU A 451 5.56 5.28 17.92
N ILE A 452 4.80 5.57 16.86
CA ILE A 452 3.53 6.29 17.02
C ILE A 452 2.48 5.49 17.79
N GLY A 453 2.47 4.15 17.66
CA GLY A 453 1.52 3.30 18.38
C GLY A 453 1.79 3.31 19.88
N LEU A 454 3.05 3.18 20.29
CA LEU A 454 3.48 3.29 21.70
C LEU A 454 3.20 4.68 22.26
N HIS A 455 3.50 5.73 21.48
CA HIS A 455 3.21 7.10 21.89
C HIS A 455 1.71 7.33 22.08
N ALA A 456 0.88 6.90 21.11
CA ALA A 456 -0.57 7.08 21.17
C ALA A 456 -1.21 6.37 22.39
N LEU A 457 -0.63 5.26 22.84
CA LEU A 457 -1.05 4.57 24.06
C LEU A 457 -0.66 5.36 25.31
N LEU A 458 0.62 5.69 25.47
CA LEU A 458 1.11 6.44 26.62
C LEU A 458 0.41 7.80 26.74
N ALA A 459 0.21 8.50 25.62
CA ALA A 459 -0.46 9.79 25.60
C ALA A 459 -1.97 9.67 25.90
N GLY A 460 -2.60 8.53 25.60
CA GLY A 460 -3.98 8.26 25.97
C GLY A 460 -4.20 7.98 27.45
N GLU A 461 -3.18 7.48 28.14
CA GLU A 461 -3.22 7.25 29.59
C GLU A 461 -2.76 8.48 30.40
N GLY A 462 -1.83 9.28 29.87
CA GLY A 462 -1.34 10.50 30.49
C GLY A 462 -0.47 10.28 31.74
N GLN A 463 0.03 9.05 31.95
CA GLN A 463 0.88 8.68 33.07
C GLN A 463 2.07 7.83 32.58
N ALA A 464 3.15 7.81 33.36
CA ALA A 464 4.31 7.00 33.04
C ALA A 464 4.00 5.52 33.26
N ARG A 465 4.46 4.66 32.34
CA ARG A 465 4.27 3.21 32.41
C ARG A 465 5.60 2.45 32.22
N PRO A 466 5.84 1.40 33.01
CA PRO A 466 6.85 0.40 32.69
C PRO A 466 6.60 -0.23 31.31
N ILE A 467 7.66 -0.57 30.57
CA ILE A 467 7.52 -1.16 29.23
C ILE A 467 6.86 -2.54 29.26
N ASP A 468 7.16 -3.34 30.28
CA ASP A 468 6.57 -4.68 30.49
C ASP A 468 5.05 -4.62 30.72
N GLU A 469 4.54 -3.54 31.32
CA GLU A 469 3.10 -3.29 31.41
C GLU A 469 2.51 -2.70 30.11
N LEU A 470 3.29 -1.91 29.38
CA LEU A 470 2.85 -1.25 28.14
C LEU A 470 2.70 -2.22 26.97
N LEU A 471 3.61 -3.19 26.84
CA LEU A 471 3.67 -4.12 25.71
C LEU A 471 2.42 -4.99 25.52
N PRO A 472 1.84 -5.61 26.56
CA PRO A 472 0.60 -6.37 26.41
C PRO A 472 -0.55 -5.53 25.84
N VAL A 473 -0.65 -4.26 26.25
CA VAL A 473 -1.65 -3.32 25.73
C VAL A 473 -1.33 -2.95 24.28
N TYR A 474 -0.05 -2.74 23.95
CA TYR A 474 0.39 -2.52 22.58
C TYR A 474 0.02 -3.70 21.66
N HIS A 475 0.32 -4.93 22.05
CA HIS A 475 -0.04 -6.12 21.27
C HIS A 475 -1.54 -6.33 21.15
N ALA A 476 -2.35 -5.86 22.11
CA ALA A 476 -3.81 -5.89 22.01
C ALA A 476 -4.33 -5.03 20.84
N HIS A 477 -3.72 -3.87 20.59
CA HIS A 477 -4.04 -3.00 19.44
C HIS A 477 -3.36 -3.46 18.14
N PHE A 478 -2.15 -4.02 18.24
CA PHE A 478 -1.31 -4.37 17.10
C PHE A 478 -0.93 -5.86 17.11
N ALA A 479 -1.93 -6.75 17.07
CA ALA A 479 -1.76 -8.20 17.28
C ALA A 479 -0.79 -8.92 16.32
N ASN A 480 -0.49 -8.31 15.17
CA ASN A 480 0.43 -8.85 14.16
C ASN A 480 1.87 -8.32 14.28
N ASP A 481 2.13 -7.38 15.21
CA ASP A 481 3.47 -6.84 15.43
C ASP A 481 4.18 -7.58 16.58
N LEU A 482 5.33 -8.17 16.27
CA LEU A 482 6.21 -8.86 17.22
C LEU A 482 7.17 -7.88 17.93
N CYS A 483 6.66 -6.73 18.36
CA CYS A 483 7.46 -5.72 19.06
C CYS A 483 7.93 -6.29 20.41
N SER A 484 9.25 -6.43 20.59
CA SER A 484 9.86 -6.83 21.87
C SER A 484 10.10 -5.63 22.79
N GLU A 485 10.38 -5.86 24.07
CA GLU A 485 10.77 -4.80 25.03
C GLU A 485 11.97 -4.00 24.53
N ARG A 486 12.98 -4.71 24.03
CA ARG A 486 14.14 -4.07 23.41
C ARG A 486 13.79 -3.23 22.20
N ASP A 487 12.85 -3.68 21.35
CA ASP A 487 12.41 -2.87 20.21
C ASP A 487 11.70 -1.60 20.67
N ALA A 488 10.82 -1.70 21.67
CA ALA A 488 10.10 -0.57 22.26
C ALA A 488 11.08 0.44 22.88
N GLU A 489 12.04 -0.01 23.68
CA GLU A 489 13.10 0.84 24.26
C GLU A 489 13.88 1.59 23.17
N ILE A 490 14.25 0.90 22.09
CA ILE A 490 15.03 1.50 20.99
C ILE A 490 14.23 2.61 20.31
N VAL A 491 12.98 2.33 19.90
CA VAL A 491 12.18 3.32 19.16
C VAL A 491 11.79 4.51 20.04
N MET A 492 11.50 4.28 21.32
CA MET A 492 11.15 5.34 22.27
C MET A 492 12.36 6.20 22.63
N SER A 493 13.52 5.57 22.87
CA SER A 493 14.78 6.30 23.12
C SER A 493 15.25 7.13 21.92
N ALA A 494 14.86 6.75 20.71
CA ALA A 494 15.25 7.44 19.48
C ALA A 494 14.37 8.66 19.14
N ALA A 495 13.22 8.84 19.80
CA ALA A 495 12.32 9.99 19.62
C ALA A 495 12.07 10.72 20.95
N PRO A 496 13.09 11.39 21.50
CA PRO A 496 12.99 12.09 22.78
C PRO A 496 12.03 13.28 22.75
N HIS A 497 11.66 13.80 21.57
CA HIS A 497 10.61 14.80 21.40
C HIS A 497 9.19 14.24 21.62
N LEU A 498 9.06 12.91 21.74
CA LEU A 498 7.81 12.20 21.99
C LEU A 498 7.83 11.38 23.29
N PHE A 499 9.01 11.00 23.79
CA PHE A 499 9.10 10.14 24.97
C PHE A 499 10.10 10.65 26.00
N LEU A 500 9.74 10.45 27.26
CA LEU A 500 10.61 10.72 28.40
C LEU A 500 10.65 9.50 29.33
N GLU A 501 11.85 8.98 29.58
CA GLU A 501 12.07 7.95 30.60
C GLU A 501 12.19 8.61 31.98
N ILE A 502 11.18 8.40 32.82
CA ILE A 502 11.06 9.01 34.16
C ILE A 502 11.94 8.27 35.16
N GLU A 503 11.67 6.97 35.31
CA GLU A 503 12.45 6.04 36.11
C GLU A 503 12.87 4.88 35.20
N GLU A 504 13.87 4.12 35.65
CA GLU A 504 14.06 2.70 35.34
C GLU A 504 13.08 2.07 34.32
N GLY A 505 13.24 2.15 32.99
CA GLY A 505 12.31 1.46 32.05
C GLY A 505 10.84 1.90 32.07
N SER A 506 10.52 2.99 32.79
CA SER A 506 9.20 3.62 32.89
C SER A 506 9.16 4.89 32.05
N TRP A 507 8.22 4.94 31.11
CA TRP A 507 8.19 5.95 30.07
C TRP A 507 6.88 6.73 30.07
N LEU A 508 7.00 8.01 29.77
CA LEU A 508 5.90 8.95 29.60
C LEU A 508 5.89 9.47 28.16
N ALA A 509 4.70 9.66 27.60
CA ALA A 509 4.53 10.44 26.37
C ALA A 509 4.65 11.94 26.66
N ILE A 510 5.40 12.65 25.82
CA ILE A 510 5.52 14.11 25.87
C ILE A 510 5.12 14.71 24.51
N GLY A 511 4.71 15.97 24.53
CA GLY A 511 4.13 16.63 23.36
C GLY A 511 2.65 16.30 23.17
N ALA A 512 2.04 16.92 22.15
CA ALA A 512 0.62 16.75 21.92
C ALA A 512 0.28 15.31 21.45
N PRO A 513 -0.81 14.70 21.94
CA PRO A 513 -1.30 13.46 21.38
C PRO A 513 -1.83 13.68 19.97
N GLY A 514 -1.63 12.70 19.10
CA GLY A 514 -2.45 12.54 17.90
C GLY A 514 -3.79 11.92 18.29
N THR A 515 -4.13 10.81 17.67
CA THR A 515 -5.25 9.97 18.09
C THR A 515 -4.84 9.11 19.28
N ALA A 516 -5.20 9.55 20.49
CA ALA A 516 -4.99 8.77 21.71
C ALA A 516 -5.69 7.41 21.64
N LEU A 517 -4.93 6.35 21.92
CA LEU A 517 -5.46 4.99 22.03
C LEU A 517 -5.82 4.71 23.49
N LYS A 518 -7.00 4.13 23.71
CA LYS A 518 -7.41 3.73 25.07
C LYS A 518 -6.71 2.44 25.46
N SER A 519 -6.42 2.33 26.76
CA SER A 519 -6.02 1.06 27.36
C SER A 519 -7.13 0.03 27.13
N LEU A 520 -6.79 -1.06 26.45
CA LEU A 520 -7.66 -2.23 26.31
C LEU A 520 -7.27 -3.23 27.40
N ALA A 521 -8.22 -4.07 27.83
CA ALA A 521 -7.87 -5.22 28.64
C ALA A 521 -6.77 -6.00 27.90
N PRO A 522 -5.65 -6.33 28.56
CA PRO A 522 -4.61 -7.12 27.93
C PRO A 522 -5.27 -8.38 27.38
N VAL A 523 -5.01 -8.68 26.11
CA VAL A 523 -5.40 -9.99 25.58
C VAL A 523 -4.67 -11.00 26.45
N ASP A 524 -5.36 -12.05 26.95
CA ASP A 524 -4.78 -13.17 27.69
C ASP A 524 -3.80 -13.96 26.78
N ARG A 525 -2.72 -13.30 26.36
CA ARG A 525 -1.46 -13.93 26.02
C ARG A 525 -0.66 -13.83 27.30
N ILE A 526 -0.81 -14.86 28.14
CA ILE A 526 0.27 -15.20 29.06
C ILE A 526 1.44 -15.57 28.14
N GLU A 527 2.30 -14.60 27.81
CA GLU A 527 3.63 -14.97 27.37
C GLU A 527 4.22 -15.72 28.56
N GLN A 528 4.24 -17.06 28.46
CA GLN A 528 5.02 -17.85 29.39
C GLN A 528 6.43 -17.27 29.35
N PRO A 529 7.06 -16.95 30.49
CA PRO A 529 8.41 -16.39 30.50
C PRO A 529 9.25 -17.29 29.62
N ARG A 530 9.84 -16.72 28.56
CA ARG A 530 10.69 -17.49 27.63
C ARG A 530 11.70 -18.22 28.49
N GLN A 531 11.70 -19.55 28.44
CA GLN A 531 12.73 -20.32 29.12
C GLN A 531 14.07 -19.87 28.54
N GLU A 532 14.88 -19.23 29.38
CA GLU A 532 16.16 -18.71 28.95
C GLU A 532 17.05 -19.86 28.50
N GLU A 533 17.69 -19.68 27.33
CA GLU A 533 18.56 -20.70 26.79
C GLU A 533 19.76 -20.95 27.74
N PRO A 534 20.10 -22.21 28.00
CA PRO A 534 21.29 -22.54 28.76
C PRO A 534 22.53 -21.87 28.16
N GLY A 535 23.30 -21.15 28.97
CA GLY A 535 24.50 -20.42 28.53
C GLY A 535 24.31 -18.91 28.29
N THR A 536 23.12 -18.35 28.51
CA THR A 536 22.95 -16.89 28.62
C THR A 536 23.29 -16.38 30.03
N ILE A 537 23.61 -15.09 30.13
CA ILE A 537 23.86 -14.42 31.43
C ILE A 537 22.58 -14.40 32.27
N ALA A 538 21.42 -14.18 31.63
CA ALA A 538 20.13 -14.17 32.32
C ALA A 538 19.80 -15.54 32.91
N HIS A 539 20.02 -16.63 32.16
CA HIS A 539 19.83 -17.98 32.68
C HIS A 539 20.73 -18.26 33.91
N ALA A 540 22.02 -17.94 33.81
CA ALA A 540 22.98 -18.16 34.88
C ALA A 540 22.62 -17.41 36.18
N LEU A 541 22.23 -16.13 36.06
CA LEU A 541 21.80 -15.32 37.21
C LEU A 541 20.48 -15.83 37.81
N GLN A 542 19.55 -16.31 36.98
CA GLN A 542 18.31 -16.90 37.45
C GLN A 542 18.57 -18.15 38.29
N VAL A 543 19.42 -19.06 37.82
CA VAL A 543 19.81 -20.27 38.58
C VAL A 543 20.48 -19.89 39.90
N ALA A 544 21.44 -18.96 39.88
CA ALA A 544 22.12 -18.53 41.09
C ALA A 544 21.15 -17.95 42.14
N LEU A 545 20.19 -17.13 41.71
CA LEU A 545 19.17 -16.57 42.61
C LEU A 545 18.18 -17.65 43.08
N GLN A 546 17.78 -18.61 42.24
CA GLN A 546 16.93 -19.73 42.67
C GLN A 546 17.55 -20.54 43.80
N GLU A 547 18.86 -20.78 43.74
CA GLU A 547 19.59 -21.54 44.77
C GLU A 547 19.82 -20.72 46.04
N ARG A 548 20.15 -19.43 45.91
CA ARG A 548 20.61 -18.58 47.03
C ARG A 548 19.50 -17.73 47.66
N GLY A 549 18.38 -17.54 46.97
CA GLY A 549 17.39 -16.53 47.30
C GLY A 549 17.84 -15.10 46.92
N PRO A 550 17.14 -14.07 47.43
CA PRO A 550 17.52 -12.68 47.18
C PRO A 550 18.95 -12.38 47.65
N THR A 551 19.77 -11.80 46.77
CA THR A 551 21.21 -11.63 46.97
C THR A 551 21.63 -10.19 46.71
N ARG A 552 22.63 -9.67 47.44
CA ARG A 552 23.16 -8.32 47.20
C ARG A 552 23.88 -8.30 45.86
N LEU A 553 23.78 -7.18 45.16
CA LEU A 553 24.44 -7.03 43.88
C LEU A 553 25.97 -7.15 43.98
N GLY A 554 26.57 -6.62 45.05
CA GLY A 554 28.00 -6.78 45.32
C GLY A 554 28.40 -8.25 45.34
N ASP A 555 27.68 -9.07 46.11
CA ASP A 555 27.93 -10.51 46.22
C ASP A 555 27.77 -11.23 44.85
N LEU A 556 26.80 -10.82 44.02
CA LEU A 556 26.63 -11.38 42.67
C LEU A 556 27.78 -11.01 41.71
N LEU A 557 28.38 -9.84 41.91
CA LEU A 557 29.51 -9.36 41.10
C LEU A 557 30.81 -10.01 41.54
N ASP A 558 31.02 -10.14 42.85
CA ASP A 558 32.17 -10.82 43.44
C ASP A 558 32.22 -12.29 43.01
N ASP A 559 31.05 -12.94 42.92
CA ASP A 559 30.91 -14.33 42.47
C ASP A 559 30.69 -14.49 40.95
N ALA A 560 30.79 -13.40 40.17
CA ALA A 560 30.43 -13.42 38.76
C ALA A 560 31.24 -14.45 37.94
N ASP A 561 32.52 -14.64 38.25
CA ASP A 561 33.37 -15.63 37.57
C ASP A 561 32.90 -17.09 37.82
N THR A 562 32.16 -17.32 38.91
CA THR A 562 31.60 -18.64 39.25
C THR A 562 30.20 -18.81 38.67
N ILE A 563 29.41 -17.72 38.61
CA ILE A 563 28.03 -17.75 38.14
C ILE A 563 27.96 -17.74 36.61
N LEU A 564 28.77 -16.92 35.95
CA LEU A 564 28.62 -16.62 34.53
C LEU A 564 29.23 -17.69 33.61
N PRO A 565 28.67 -17.90 32.40
CA PRO A 565 29.27 -18.76 31.38
C PRO A 565 30.66 -18.28 30.94
N GLU A 566 31.52 -19.20 30.49
CA GLU A 566 32.88 -18.88 30.03
C GLU A 566 32.89 -17.74 28.98
N GLY A 567 33.78 -16.76 29.17
CA GLY A 567 33.95 -15.63 28.26
C GLY A 567 32.96 -14.47 28.47
N ARG A 568 32.11 -14.51 29.50
CA ARG A 568 31.23 -13.39 29.88
C ARG A 568 31.86 -12.54 30.99
N SER A 569 31.63 -11.23 30.95
CA SER A 569 32.22 -10.28 31.90
C SER A 569 31.29 -10.06 33.10
N ALA A 570 31.86 -9.96 34.31
CA ALA A 570 31.15 -9.52 35.52
C ALA A 570 30.40 -8.19 35.34
N ASN A 571 30.93 -7.29 34.50
CA ASN A 571 30.27 -6.03 34.14
C ASN A 571 28.94 -6.24 33.40
N SER A 572 28.61 -7.47 32.99
CA SER A 572 27.32 -7.79 32.36
C SER A 572 26.25 -8.26 33.35
N VAL A 573 26.55 -8.42 34.63
CA VAL A 573 25.58 -8.81 35.67
C VAL A 573 24.50 -7.74 35.85
N GLY A 574 24.89 -6.53 36.24
CA GLY A 574 23.93 -5.45 36.50
C GLY A 574 23.07 -5.05 35.28
N PRO A 575 23.57 -5.01 34.02
CA PRO A 575 22.77 -4.69 32.85
C PRO A 575 21.62 -5.67 32.66
N VAL A 576 21.91 -6.94 32.87
CA VAL A 576 20.95 -8.02 32.70
C VAL A 576 19.91 -7.97 33.81
N LEU A 577 20.32 -7.76 35.07
CA LEU A 577 19.40 -7.59 36.19
C LEU A 577 18.45 -6.40 36.01
N ILE A 578 18.91 -5.30 35.39
CA ILE A 578 18.09 -4.11 35.16
C ILE A 578 17.15 -4.28 33.95
N THR A 579 17.63 -4.85 32.84
CA THR A 579 16.85 -4.96 31.59
C THR A 579 15.91 -6.15 31.56
N ARG A 580 16.18 -7.21 32.33
CA ARG A 580 15.33 -8.41 32.34
C ARG A 580 14.41 -8.39 33.57
N ARG A 581 13.56 -7.36 33.68
CA ARG A 581 12.69 -7.14 34.87
C ARG A 581 11.60 -8.19 35.03
N GLU A 582 11.20 -8.82 33.93
CA GLU A 582 10.30 -9.96 33.93
C GLU A 582 10.89 -11.18 34.64
N LEU A 583 12.23 -11.24 34.76
CA LEU A 583 12.95 -12.29 35.48
C LEU A 583 13.42 -11.82 36.86
N PHE A 584 14.01 -10.62 36.94
CA PHE A 584 14.69 -10.13 38.12
C PHE A 584 13.96 -8.94 38.75
N VAL A 585 13.68 -9.07 40.05
CA VAL A 585 13.02 -8.05 40.84
C VAL A 585 14.01 -7.46 41.84
N ARG A 586 14.11 -6.13 41.87
CA ARG A 586 14.87 -5.42 42.90
C ARG A 586 14.06 -5.39 44.21
N VAL A 587 14.35 -6.29 45.13
CA VAL A 587 13.53 -6.51 46.34
C VAL A 587 13.81 -5.51 47.46
N LEU A 588 15.04 -4.97 47.52
CA LEU A 588 15.54 -3.96 48.45
C LEU A 588 16.59 -3.09 47.74
N PRO A 589 17.01 -1.94 48.31
CA PRO A 589 18.16 -1.20 47.81
C PRO A 589 19.40 -2.10 47.67
N GLY A 590 19.84 -2.28 46.41
CA GLY A 590 21.02 -3.08 46.06
C GLY A 590 20.85 -4.60 46.17
N VAL A 591 19.64 -5.11 46.37
CA VAL A 591 19.36 -6.56 46.48
C VAL A 591 18.40 -6.98 45.38
N TYR A 592 18.76 -8.04 44.67
CA TYR A 592 17.98 -8.59 43.57
C TYR A 592 17.50 -10.01 43.91
N GLY A 593 16.32 -10.35 43.44
CA GLY A 593 15.70 -11.66 43.60
C GLY A 593 14.80 -11.97 42.41
N LEU A 594 13.99 -13.02 42.55
CA LEU A 594 13.02 -13.46 41.56
C LEU A 594 11.61 -13.15 42.06
N SER A 595 10.65 -13.05 41.15
CA SER A 595 9.24 -12.78 41.49
C SER A 595 8.65 -13.82 42.45
N GLU A 596 9.11 -15.07 42.38
CA GLU A 596 8.72 -16.14 43.31
C GLU A 596 9.23 -15.90 44.74
N HIS A 597 10.44 -15.35 44.91
CA HIS A 597 10.97 -14.99 46.22
C HIS A 597 10.14 -13.89 46.87
N VAL A 598 9.68 -12.92 46.08
CA VAL A 598 8.84 -11.83 46.59
C VAL A 598 7.59 -12.40 47.23
N SER A 599 6.88 -13.28 46.51
CA SER A 599 5.64 -13.88 46.98
C SER A 599 5.85 -14.79 48.20
N ALA A 600 6.88 -15.65 48.16
CA ALA A 600 7.18 -16.59 49.24
C ALA A 600 7.61 -15.89 50.54
N ILE A 601 8.52 -14.91 50.44
CA ILE A 601 9.07 -14.19 51.60
C ILE A 601 8.06 -13.17 52.14
N ALA A 602 7.27 -12.51 51.27
CA ALA A 602 6.23 -11.59 51.73
C ALA A 602 5.11 -12.31 52.51
N ALA A 603 4.80 -13.57 52.16
CA ALA A 603 3.81 -14.36 52.88
C ALA A 603 4.28 -14.73 54.30
N HIS A 604 5.58 -14.99 54.50
CA HIS A 604 6.16 -15.27 55.79
C HIS A 604 7.61 -14.78 55.86
N LEU A 605 7.81 -13.58 56.41
CA LEU A 605 9.15 -12.99 56.55
C LEU A 605 9.96 -13.76 57.61
N PRO A 606 11.09 -14.40 57.25
CA PRO A 606 11.90 -15.17 58.20
C PRO A 606 12.41 -14.32 59.37
N ASP A 607 12.55 -14.95 60.54
CA ASP A 607 13.12 -14.30 61.74
C ASP A 607 14.59 -13.92 61.56
N ASP A 608 15.32 -14.70 60.76
CA ASP A 608 16.69 -14.42 60.34
C ASP A 608 16.72 -14.24 58.81
N LEU A 609 16.82 -12.98 58.38
CA LEU A 609 16.94 -12.60 56.98
C LEU A 609 18.09 -11.61 56.82
N PRO A 610 19.36 -12.09 56.71
CA PRO A 610 20.56 -11.25 56.78
C PRO A 610 20.62 -10.13 55.73
N VAL A 611 20.00 -10.37 54.56
CA VAL A 611 19.92 -9.39 53.48
C VAL A 611 19.05 -8.18 53.82
N LEU A 612 18.07 -8.34 54.73
CA LEU A 612 17.20 -7.29 55.24
C LEU A 612 17.65 -6.77 56.62
N LEU A 613 17.93 -7.68 57.56
CA LEU A 613 18.18 -7.37 58.97
C LEU A 613 19.64 -7.01 59.21
N ASN A 614 20.03 -5.82 58.76
CA ASN A 614 21.36 -5.25 58.98
C ASN A 614 21.28 -3.71 59.07
N ASP A 615 22.34 -3.11 59.62
CA ASP A 615 22.40 -1.66 59.90
C ASP A 615 22.24 -0.81 58.64
N ASN A 616 22.77 -1.30 57.50
CA ASN A 616 22.69 -0.57 56.24
C ASN A 616 21.24 -0.49 55.74
N GLN A 617 20.53 -1.62 55.66
CA GLN A 617 19.13 -1.62 55.23
C GLN A 617 18.21 -0.88 56.21
N ALA A 618 18.46 -1.02 57.52
CA ALA A 618 17.78 -0.24 58.56
C ALA A 618 17.97 1.28 58.37
N ARG A 619 19.22 1.72 58.12
CA ARG A 619 19.55 3.12 57.84
C ARG A 619 18.87 3.63 56.57
N LEU A 620 18.95 2.87 55.46
CA LEU A 620 18.34 3.25 54.18
C LEU A 620 16.82 3.36 54.29
N TYR A 621 16.17 2.43 54.99
CA TYR A 621 14.74 2.48 55.27
C TYR A 621 14.38 3.74 56.08
N ALA A 622 15.13 4.02 57.16
CA ALA A 622 14.89 5.19 58.00
C ALA A 622 15.06 6.51 57.22
N LEU A 623 16.11 6.62 56.40
CA LEU A 623 16.35 7.78 55.53
C LEU A 623 15.22 7.97 54.51
N ALA A 624 14.79 6.88 53.85
CA ALA A 624 13.69 6.91 52.89
C ALA A 624 12.38 7.36 53.53
N ARG A 625 11.98 6.76 54.65
CA ARG A 625 10.75 7.14 55.35
C ARG A 625 10.81 8.56 55.91
N TYR A 626 11.98 9.03 56.35
CA TYR A 626 12.17 10.44 56.76
C TYR A 626 12.01 11.42 55.60
N ALA A 627 12.42 11.04 54.40
CA ALA A 627 12.20 11.77 53.15
C ALA A 627 10.77 11.60 52.59
N GLU A 628 9.88 10.94 53.34
CA GLU A 628 8.49 10.61 52.98
C GLU A 628 8.34 9.70 51.74
N GLU A 629 9.31 8.82 51.52
CA GLU A 629 9.24 7.84 50.42
C GLU A 629 8.29 6.68 50.73
N PRO A 630 7.33 6.33 49.85
CA PRO A 630 6.38 5.27 50.13
C PRO A 630 7.05 3.89 50.33
N ARG A 631 6.41 3.06 51.15
CA ARG A 631 6.81 1.66 51.36
C ARG A 631 6.83 0.82 50.07
N SER A 632 5.98 1.18 49.10
CA SER A 632 5.83 0.45 47.84
C SER A 632 7.02 0.53 46.90
N ILE A 633 8.05 1.33 47.19
CA ILE A 633 9.24 1.46 46.34
C ILE A 633 9.99 0.13 46.23
N PHE A 634 10.03 -0.63 47.32
CA PHE A 634 10.69 -1.93 47.35
C PHE A 634 9.71 -2.99 47.88
N PRO A 635 9.58 -4.15 47.22
CA PRO A 635 8.65 -5.20 47.64
C PRO A 635 8.80 -5.64 49.10
N PHE A 636 10.00 -5.60 49.66
CA PHE A 636 10.24 -6.02 51.06
C PHE A 636 10.05 -4.92 52.10
N TRP A 637 9.76 -3.69 51.72
CA TRP A 637 9.49 -2.59 52.66
C TRP A 637 8.05 -2.64 53.19
N THR A 638 7.64 -3.78 53.75
CA THR A 638 6.29 -4.00 54.30
C THR A 638 6.18 -3.56 55.77
N PRO A 639 4.96 -3.39 56.32
CA PRO A 639 4.79 -3.16 57.76
C PRO A 639 5.40 -4.28 58.64
N THR A 640 5.35 -5.53 58.17
CA THR A 640 6.00 -6.66 58.82
C THR A 640 7.52 -6.50 58.85
N ALA A 641 8.13 -6.07 57.75
CA ALA A 641 9.56 -5.81 57.67
C ALA A 641 9.98 -4.61 58.52
N GLU A 642 9.19 -3.53 58.56
CA GLU A 642 9.44 -2.37 59.43
C GLU A 642 9.45 -2.77 60.92
N PHE A 643 8.48 -3.58 61.34
CA PHE A 643 8.44 -4.14 62.69
C PHE A 643 9.69 -4.97 62.99
N LYS A 644 10.07 -5.89 62.09
CA LYS A 644 11.24 -6.77 62.26
C LYS A 644 12.55 -5.98 62.26
N LEU A 645 12.69 -4.95 61.42
CA LEU A 645 13.82 -4.03 61.44
C LEU A 645 13.91 -3.30 62.78
N CYS A 646 12.80 -2.77 63.31
CA CYS A 646 12.76 -2.13 64.63
C CYS A 646 13.12 -3.11 65.75
N GLN A 647 12.61 -4.33 65.70
CA GLN A 647 12.90 -5.37 66.68
C GLN A 647 14.39 -5.77 66.66
N TRP A 648 14.95 -5.96 65.48
CA TRP A 648 16.36 -6.28 65.29
C TRP A 648 17.26 -5.12 65.74
N ALA A 649 17.01 -3.90 65.25
CA ALA A 649 17.84 -2.72 65.54
C ALA A 649 17.87 -2.39 67.03
N ARG A 650 16.78 -2.68 67.76
CA ARG A 650 16.72 -2.51 69.22
C ARG A 650 17.78 -3.32 69.98
N HIS A 651 18.14 -4.50 69.48
CA HIS A 651 19.03 -5.44 70.18
C HIS A 651 20.41 -5.52 69.54
N SER A 652 20.51 -5.31 68.24
CA SER A 652 21.70 -5.60 67.45
C SER A 652 22.14 -4.46 66.54
N GLY A 653 21.32 -3.43 66.35
CA GLY A 653 21.65 -2.29 65.50
C GLY A 653 22.30 -1.13 66.25
N ASP A 654 22.84 -0.19 65.50
CA ASP A 654 23.36 1.06 66.04
C ASP A 654 22.25 1.89 66.74
N ALA A 655 22.60 2.57 67.84
CA ALA A 655 21.65 3.28 68.67
C ALA A 655 20.96 4.45 67.94
N ASP A 656 21.71 5.17 67.10
CA ASP A 656 21.16 6.27 66.30
C ASP A 656 20.27 5.72 65.17
N VAL A 657 20.65 4.59 64.56
CA VAL A 657 19.80 3.90 63.57
C VAL A 657 18.48 3.45 64.19
N PHE A 658 18.51 2.81 65.38
CA PHE A 658 17.30 2.36 66.06
C PHE A 658 16.36 3.52 66.42
N THR A 659 16.88 4.58 67.04
CA THR A 659 16.06 5.75 67.42
C THR A 659 15.47 6.47 66.20
N SER A 660 16.22 6.51 65.09
CA SER A 660 15.77 7.07 63.83
C SER A 660 14.70 6.22 63.16
N LEU A 661 14.89 4.90 63.08
CA LEU A 661 13.86 3.96 62.61
C LEU A 661 12.57 4.11 63.40
N LEU A 662 12.69 4.18 64.72
CA LEU A 662 11.55 4.32 65.61
C LEU A 662 10.81 5.65 65.40
N SER A 663 11.53 6.73 65.07
CA SER A 663 10.93 8.04 64.79
C SER A 663 10.02 8.04 63.55
N VAL A 664 10.39 7.26 62.52
CA VAL A 664 9.65 7.18 61.24
C VAL A 664 8.70 5.99 61.15
N ALA A 665 8.81 5.02 62.06
CA ALA A 665 7.98 3.82 62.12
C ALA A 665 6.48 4.11 62.27
N GLU A 666 5.60 3.26 61.74
CA GLU A 666 4.14 3.39 61.92
C GLU A 666 3.58 2.13 62.60
N PRO A 667 3.64 2.03 63.95
CA PRO A 667 3.23 0.82 64.67
C PRO A 667 1.78 0.38 64.48
N ASP A 668 0.92 1.27 63.99
CA ASP A 668 -0.49 0.97 63.73
C ASP A 668 -0.66 -0.06 62.61
N ASP A 669 0.23 -0.06 61.62
CA ASP A 669 0.20 -0.99 60.48
C ASP A 669 0.83 -2.35 60.81
N TRP A 670 1.46 -2.49 61.98
CA TRP A 670 2.24 -3.69 62.31
C TRP A 670 1.34 -4.88 62.63
N PRO A 671 1.74 -6.10 62.21
CA PRO A 671 1.00 -7.35 62.44
C PRO A 671 1.18 -7.88 63.87
N VAL A 672 1.00 -7.01 64.87
CA VAL A 672 1.15 -7.30 66.30
C VAL A 672 -0.16 -7.11 67.05
N ASN A 673 -0.27 -7.71 68.24
CA ASN A 673 -1.43 -7.51 69.09
C ASN A 673 -1.48 -6.08 69.68
N SER A 674 -2.64 -5.69 70.23
CA SER A 674 -2.86 -4.33 70.74
C SER A 674 -1.94 -3.95 71.92
N ALA A 675 -1.58 -4.91 72.77
CA ALA A 675 -0.70 -4.67 73.92
C ALA A 675 0.74 -4.38 73.47
N GLU A 676 1.24 -5.14 72.51
CA GLU A 676 2.56 -4.95 71.90
C GLU A 676 2.61 -3.63 71.13
N ARG A 677 1.59 -3.34 70.30
CA ARG A 677 1.46 -2.05 69.61
C ARG A 677 1.54 -0.86 70.57
N ALA A 678 0.80 -0.91 71.68
CA ALA A 678 0.84 0.13 72.70
C ALA A 678 2.20 0.25 73.40
N SER A 679 2.96 -0.85 73.51
CA SER A 679 4.34 -0.81 74.03
C SER A 679 5.29 -0.08 73.07
N TRP A 680 5.14 -0.31 71.76
CA TRP A 680 5.94 0.34 70.73
C TRP A 680 5.61 1.82 70.57
N HIS A 681 4.34 2.20 70.66
CA HIS A 681 3.95 3.61 70.72
C HIS A 681 4.58 4.35 71.90
N ARG A 682 4.60 3.74 73.09
CA ARG A 682 5.29 4.32 74.25
C ARG A 682 6.79 4.44 74.02
N LEU A 683 7.41 3.42 73.43
CA LEU A 683 8.84 3.45 73.12
C LEU A 683 9.16 4.54 72.10
N LYS A 684 8.34 4.66 71.04
CA LYS A 684 8.44 5.72 70.03
C LYS A 684 8.29 7.11 70.63
N TYR A 685 7.33 7.31 71.52
CA TYR A 685 7.17 8.59 72.21
C TYR A 685 8.39 8.95 73.08
N GLN A 686 9.02 7.96 73.72
CA GLN A 686 10.13 8.19 74.64
C GLN A 686 11.49 8.33 73.94
N GLN A 687 11.72 7.60 72.85
CA GLN A 687 13.04 7.45 72.23
C GLN A 687 13.06 7.79 70.73
N GLY A 688 11.89 8.00 70.11
CA GLY A 688 11.78 8.31 68.68
C GLY A 688 12.32 9.69 68.38
N ARG A 689 13.56 9.73 67.91
CA ARG A 689 14.27 10.93 67.45
C ARG A 689 15.05 10.56 66.21
N PHE A 690 14.97 11.39 65.17
CA PHE A 690 15.79 11.22 64.00
C PHE A 690 17.22 11.71 64.28
N ALA A 691 18.19 10.81 64.27
CA ALA A 691 19.58 11.04 64.68
C ALA A 691 20.61 10.73 63.58
N ILE A 692 20.25 9.93 62.56
CA ILE A 692 21.16 9.54 61.46
C ILE A 692 21.27 10.58 60.33
N GLY A 693 21.01 11.85 60.63
CA GLY A 693 21.15 12.90 59.64
C GLY A 693 22.57 13.03 59.12
N MET A 694 22.68 13.35 57.84
CA MET A 694 23.93 13.35 57.10
C MET A 694 24.40 14.78 56.87
N THR A 695 25.71 14.99 56.98
CA THR A 695 26.34 16.21 56.48
C THR A 695 26.36 16.17 54.96
N LEU A 696 25.85 17.21 54.32
CA LEU A 696 25.81 17.30 52.86
C LEU A 696 27.24 17.41 52.30
N ARG A 697 27.67 16.42 51.52
CA ARG A 697 28.92 16.46 50.75
C ARG A 697 28.73 17.37 49.55
N ARG A 698 29.21 18.61 49.62
CA ARG A 698 28.91 19.66 48.63
C ARG A 698 29.54 19.37 47.26
N ASP A 699 30.75 18.82 47.25
CA ASP A 699 31.43 18.31 46.06
C ASP A 699 30.60 17.27 45.30
N ALA A 700 30.07 16.26 45.99
CA ALA A 700 29.25 15.20 45.38
C ALA A 700 27.81 15.64 45.09
N ALA A 701 27.26 16.57 45.89
CA ALA A 701 25.90 17.06 45.73
C ALA A 701 25.78 18.00 44.53
N TYR A 702 26.71 18.94 44.37
CA TYR A 702 26.62 20.03 43.41
C TYR A 702 27.24 19.69 42.05
N GLU A 703 26.97 18.47 41.56
CA GLU A 703 27.19 18.11 40.16
C GLU A 703 26.01 18.57 39.31
N LEU A 704 26.28 19.21 38.16
CA LEU A 704 25.24 19.74 37.29
C LEU A 704 24.38 18.60 36.68
N PRO A 705 23.08 18.49 37.01
CA PRO A 705 22.23 17.45 36.46
C PRO A 705 21.88 17.77 35.00
N SER A 706 21.74 16.73 34.16
CA SER A 706 21.24 16.90 32.80
C SER A 706 19.79 17.38 32.79
N LEU A 707 19.43 18.24 31.85
CA LEU A 707 18.07 18.80 31.74
C LEU A 707 16.98 17.74 31.56
N ASP A 708 17.26 16.60 30.91
CA ASP A 708 16.33 15.47 30.82
C ASP A 708 15.91 14.94 32.21
N ARG A 709 16.85 14.93 33.17
CA ARG A 709 16.62 14.44 34.54
C ARG A 709 15.92 15.49 35.39
N ILE A 710 16.19 16.77 35.14
CA ILE A 710 15.42 17.87 35.72
C ILE A 710 13.98 17.80 35.25
N LEU A 711 13.74 17.58 33.95
CA LEU A 711 12.40 17.41 33.41
C LEU A 711 11.70 16.19 34.03
N ALA A 712 12.36 15.03 34.10
CA ALA A 712 11.82 13.85 34.78
C ALA A 712 11.45 14.13 36.25
N ALA A 713 12.30 14.87 36.97
CA ALA A 713 12.02 15.31 38.34
C ALA A 713 10.85 16.30 38.43
N CYS A 714 10.72 17.24 37.50
CA CYS A 714 9.58 18.14 37.42
C CYS A 714 8.27 17.39 37.16
N VAL A 715 8.28 16.41 36.26
CA VAL A 715 7.13 15.55 35.97
C VAL A 715 6.73 14.74 37.21
N TYR A 716 7.70 14.07 37.85
CA TYR A 716 7.47 13.31 39.07
C TYR A 716 6.88 14.21 40.17
N ALA A 717 7.54 15.35 40.43
CA ALA A 717 7.13 16.30 41.45
C ALA A 717 5.73 16.88 41.21
N HIS A 718 5.36 17.13 39.95
CA HIS A 718 4.01 17.56 39.60
C HIS A 718 2.96 16.50 39.97
N SER A 719 3.23 15.23 39.65
CA SER A 719 2.30 14.13 39.95
C SER A 719 2.19 13.83 41.45
N GLN A 720 3.29 13.96 42.20
CA GLN A 720 3.38 13.60 43.61
C GLN A 720 3.21 14.80 44.55
N GLY A 721 3.08 16.03 44.03
CA GLY A 721 3.00 17.26 44.82
C GLY A 721 4.31 17.69 45.49
N GLY A 722 5.44 17.03 45.18
CA GLY A 722 6.74 17.34 45.77
C GLY A 722 7.83 16.35 45.36
N LEU A 723 9.05 16.65 45.75
CA LEU A 723 10.25 15.86 45.46
C LEU A 723 11.10 15.75 46.73
N ASN A 724 11.81 14.64 46.87
CA ASN A 724 12.87 14.51 47.87
C ASN A 724 14.16 14.04 47.17
N TRP A 725 15.28 14.10 47.88
CA TRP A 725 16.60 13.75 47.34
C TRP A 725 16.74 12.26 46.94
N ILE A 726 16.01 11.36 47.61
CA ILE A 726 15.97 9.93 47.29
C ILE A 726 15.21 9.68 45.98
N ALA A 727 14.05 10.30 45.79
CA ALA A 727 13.32 10.29 44.52
C ALA A 727 14.21 10.87 43.41
N ALA A 728 14.86 12.00 43.65
CA ALA A 728 15.78 12.62 42.70
C ALA A 728 16.92 11.67 42.28
N ASN A 729 17.47 10.90 43.23
CA ASN A 729 18.45 9.84 42.93
C ASN A 729 17.87 8.73 42.07
N ARG A 730 16.66 8.23 42.38
CA ARG A 730 16.00 7.17 41.59
C ARG A 730 15.73 7.62 40.15
N LEU A 731 15.20 8.82 39.96
CA LEU A 731 14.94 9.43 38.65
C LEU A 731 16.24 9.69 37.86
N SER A 732 17.32 9.93 38.60
CA SER A 732 18.68 10.05 38.07
C SER A 732 19.39 8.71 37.97
N GLY A 733 18.73 7.58 38.28
CA GLY A 733 19.31 6.24 38.56
C GLY A 733 20.72 6.31 39.12
N ARG A 734 20.83 6.99 40.26
CA ARG A 734 21.97 6.95 41.18
C ARG A 734 21.58 6.06 42.35
N ARG A 735 22.54 5.71 43.21
CA ARG A 735 22.23 5.08 44.49
C ARG A 735 21.25 5.92 45.29
N ILE A 736 20.40 5.23 46.03
CA ILE A 736 19.35 5.86 46.83
C ILE A 736 19.94 6.85 47.86
N ASP A 737 21.13 6.56 48.38
CA ASP A 737 21.86 7.34 49.38
C ASP A 737 22.90 8.33 48.80
N SER A 738 22.89 8.55 47.48
CA SER A 738 23.79 9.52 46.84
C SER A 738 23.44 10.97 47.20
N HIS A 739 24.45 11.81 47.44
CA HIS A 739 24.21 13.23 47.73
C HIS A 739 23.84 14.05 46.48
N ALA A 740 24.07 13.53 45.27
CA ALA A 740 23.79 14.24 44.02
C ALA A 740 22.30 14.57 43.82
N GLY A 741 21.40 13.70 44.31
CA GLY A 741 19.97 13.99 44.33
C GLY A 741 19.63 15.26 45.11
N ALA A 742 20.39 15.58 46.16
CA ALA A 742 20.23 16.83 46.90
C ALA A 742 20.62 18.06 46.07
N GLY A 743 21.62 17.97 45.19
CA GLY A 743 21.94 19.06 44.26
C GLY A 743 20.84 19.35 43.26
N LEU A 744 20.22 18.31 42.70
CA LEU A 744 19.05 18.48 41.83
C LEU A 744 17.91 19.20 42.57
N VAL A 745 17.60 18.76 43.79
CA VAL A 745 16.60 19.42 44.65
C VAL A 745 17.00 20.86 44.93
N ALA A 746 18.27 21.12 45.27
CA ALA A 746 18.79 22.47 45.52
C ALA A 746 18.61 23.40 44.31
N LEU A 747 18.91 22.90 43.10
CA LEU A 747 18.70 23.65 41.86
C LEU A 747 17.22 23.98 41.65
N LEU A 748 16.31 23.02 41.88
CA LEU A 748 14.88 23.26 41.75
C LEU A 748 14.34 24.24 42.83
N VAL A 749 14.91 24.22 44.04
CA VAL A 749 14.64 25.24 45.06
C VAL A 749 15.12 26.62 44.60
N CYS A 750 16.33 26.72 44.03
CA CYS A 750 16.84 27.97 43.44
C CYS A 750 15.96 28.51 42.31
N LEU A 751 15.43 27.63 41.45
CA LEU A 751 14.49 28.00 40.40
C LEU A 751 13.10 28.38 40.96
N GLY A 752 12.89 28.26 42.27
CA GLY A 752 11.60 28.50 42.92
C GLY A 752 10.55 27.44 42.57
N ALA A 753 10.95 26.31 41.98
CA ALA A 753 10.09 25.20 41.57
C ALA A 753 9.70 24.30 42.75
N LEU A 754 10.49 24.31 43.82
CA LEU A 754 10.23 23.61 45.06
C LEU A 754 10.35 24.56 46.25
N ASN A 755 9.50 24.38 47.26
CA ASN A 755 9.64 25.05 48.55
C ASN A 755 10.47 24.21 49.51
N GLU A 756 11.28 24.89 50.33
CA GLU A 756 11.96 24.26 51.45
C GLU A 756 10.97 23.84 52.54
N PRO A 757 11.22 22.71 53.23
CA PRO A 757 10.38 22.26 54.32
C PRO A 757 10.54 23.15 55.56
N ASP A 758 9.42 23.48 56.20
CA ASP A 758 9.39 24.24 57.45
C ASP A 758 9.97 23.42 58.62
N GLY A 759 10.89 23.99 59.38
CA GLY A 759 11.30 23.42 60.68
C GLY A 759 12.80 23.41 60.97
N GLN A 760 13.15 22.96 62.18
CA GLN A 760 14.52 22.65 62.60
C GLN A 760 14.82 21.18 62.28
N GLY A 761 15.98 20.88 61.68
CA GLY A 761 16.38 19.51 61.37
C GLY A 761 17.23 19.42 60.10
N PHE A 762 17.32 18.21 59.54
CA PHE A 762 18.07 17.95 58.31
C PHE A 762 17.23 18.27 57.07
N GLN A 763 16.96 19.56 56.85
CA GLN A 763 16.01 20.05 55.83
C GLN A 763 16.24 19.47 54.42
N TRP A 764 17.49 19.33 53.99
CA TRP A 764 17.80 18.75 52.67
C TRP A 764 17.41 17.27 52.54
N GLN A 765 17.27 16.55 53.66
CA GLN A 765 16.88 15.14 53.69
C GLN A 765 15.37 14.92 53.73
N MET A 766 14.59 16.00 53.86
CA MET A 766 13.13 15.97 53.92
C MET A 766 12.50 16.13 52.52
N ARG A 767 11.18 16.03 52.44
CA ARG A 767 10.42 16.28 51.22
C ARG A 767 10.23 17.79 50.99
N HIS A 768 10.41 18.23 49.75
CA HIS A 768 10.17 19.58 49.28
C HIS A 768 8.87 19.63 48.49
N THR A 769 8.00 20.60 48.76
CA THR A 769 6.68 20.68 48.10
C THR A 769 6.78 21.42 46.77
N ALA A 770 6.04 20.96 45.76
CA ALA A 770 5.96 21.60 44.45
C ALA A 770 5.33 23.01 44.53
N THR A 771 5.84 23.94 43.71
CA THR A 771 5.25 25.28 43.54
C THR A 771 4.58 25.42 42.17
N GLN A 772 3.89 26.53 41.93
CA GLN A 772 3.37 26.85 40.59
C GLN A 772 4.49 27.06 39.55
N THR A 773 5.68 27.50 39.99
CA THR A 773 6.85 27.68 39.11
C THR A 773 7.35 26.34 38.54
N LEU A 774 7.11 25.22 39.25
CA LEU A 774 7.43 23.89 38.75
C LEU A 774 6.81 23.63 37.37
N ASP A 775 5.55 24.03 37.18
CA ASP A 775 4.84 23.83 35.92
C ASP A 775 5.40 24.71 34.80
N VAL A 776 5.91 25.90 35.14
CA VAL A 776 6.57 26.79 34.20
C VAL A 776 7.89 26.18 33.72
N VAL A 777 8.73 25.71 34.64
CA VAL A 777 10.01 25.04 34.31
C VAL A 777 9.74 23.78 33.48
N ARG A 778 8.76 22.97 33.90
CA ARG A 778 8.33 21.77 33.16
C ARG A 778 7.89 22.10 31.73
N GLY A 779 7.03 23.10 31.57
CA GLY A 779 6.53 23.53 30.25
C GLY A 779 7.66 23.99 29.33
N GLN A 780 8.55 24.85 29.83
CA GLN A 780 9.72 25.32 29.08
C GLN A 780 10.61 24.19 28.57
N LEU A 781 10.83 23.16 29.41
CA LEU A 781 11.63 22.00 29.03
C LEU A 781 10.88 21.08 28.03
N ILE A 782 9.57 20.85 28.20
CA ILE A 782 8.78 20.06 27.27
C ILE A 782 8.70 20.74 25.90
N ASP A 783 8.49 22.05 25.86
CA ASP A 783 8.38 22.81 24.61
C ASP A 783 9.71 22.81 23.84
N GLU A 784 10.83 23.03 24.55
CA GLU A 784 12.16 22.94 23.95
C GLU A 784 12.43 21.53 23.42
N LEU A 785 12.20 20.50 24.23
CA LEU A 785 12.42 19.10 23.86
C LEU A 785 11.53 18.67 22.68
N SER A 786 10.28 19.12 22.62
CA SER A 786 9.36 18.85 21.51
C SER A 786 9.85 19.48 20.20
N ARG A 787 10.51 20.65 20.28
CA ARG A 787 10.99 21.41 19.13
C ARG A 787 12.35 20.94 18.62
N THR A 788 13.29 20.67 19.52
CA THR A 788 14.70 20.39 19.18
C THR A 788 15.05 18.92 19.28
N GLY A 789 14.28 18.12 20.02
CA GLY A 789 14.64 16.75 20.38
C GLY A 789 15.82 16.66 21.35
N GLU A 790 16.30 17.78 21.87
CA GLU A 790 17.49 17.83 22.73
C GLU A 790 17.39 18.95 23.77
N LEU A 791 17.76 18.62 25.01
CA LEU A 791 17.93 19.59 26.08
C LEU A 791 19.41 19.77 26.41
N ASP A 792 19.93 20.99 26.21
CA ASP A 792 21.31 21.37 26.51
C ASP A 792 21.34 22.65 27.34
N TRP A 793 22.15 22.66 28.41
CA TRP A 793 22.39 23.81 29.26
C TRP A 793 22.96 25.02 28.53
N ASN A 794 23.64 24.81 27.40
CA ASN A 794 24.29 25.89 26.64
C ASN A 794 23.35 26.58 25.63
N ARG A 795 22.07 26.18 25.52
CA ARG A 795 21.12 26.72 24.53
C ARG A 795 19.68 26.76 25.06
N GLY A 796 18.82 27.52 24.38
CA GLY A 796 17.36 27.46 24.53
C GLY A 796 16.88 27.61 25.98
N ALA A 797 16.02 26.67 26.41
CA ALA A 797 15.51 26.62 27.78
C ALA A 797 16.62 26.48 28.82
N GLY A 798 17.71 25.76 28.52
CA GLY A 798 18.84 25.57 29.44
C GLY A 798 19.50 26.88 29.84
N THR A 799 19.79 27.76 28.88
CA THR A 799 20.39 29.08 29.17
C THR A 799 19.48 29.95 30.02
N LEU A 800 18.17 29.93 29.77
CA LEU A 800 17.19 30.70 30.54
C LEU A 800 17.09 30.20 31.99
N LEU A 801 17.07 28.88 32.19
CA LEU A 801 17.05 28.29 33.53
C LEU A 801 18.36 28.57 34.28
N ALA A 802 19.51 28.55 33.60
CA ALA A 802 20.78 28.89 34.22
C ALA A 802 20.81 30.36 34.69
N GLU A 803 20.35 31.29 33.84
CA GLU A 803 20.20 32.71 34.21
C GLU A 803 19.24 32.91 35.39
N GLN A 804 18.10 32.20 35.40
CA GLN A 804 17.16 32.22 36.53
C GLN A 804 17.81 31.72 37.81
N ALA A 805 18.57 30.62 37.75
CA ALA A 805 19.29 30.08 38.92
C ALA A 805 20.37 31.06 39.43
N PHE A 806 21.10 31.73 38.52
CA PHE A 806 22.09 32.76 38.90
C PHE A 806 21.47 33.97 39.58
N HIS A 807 20.27 34.37 39.17
CA HIS A 807 19.55 35.52 39.74
C HIS A 807 18.57 35.15 40.86
N ALA A 808 18.52 33.88 41.28
CA ALA A 808 17.67 33.41 42.37
C ALA A 808 17.99 34.15 43.68
N ILE A 809 16.94 34.51 44.43
CA ILE A 809 17.07 35.10 45.77
C ILE A 809 16.62 34.05 46.78
N LEU A 810 17.57 33.58 47.60
CA LEU A 810 17.32 32.60 48.66
C LEU A 810 17.15 33.29 50.02
N ASP A 811 16.40 32.66 50.93
CA ASP A 811 16.36 33.07 52.34
C ASP A 811 17.76 32.88 52.98
N GLN A 812 18.14 33.78 53.89
CA GLN A 812 19.38 33.68 54.67
C GLN A 812 19.49 32.37 55.47
N LYS A 813 18.36 31.72 55.77
CA LYS A 813 18.29 30.45 56.48
C LYS A 813 18.17 29.22 55.58
N SER A 814 18.20 29.40 54.27
CA SER A 814 18.13 28.29 53.31
C SER A 814 19.27 27.31 53.53
N TRP A 815 18.99 26.01 53.42
CA TRP A 815 20.06 25.00 53.40
C TRP A 815 20.81 25.02 52.06
N VAL A 816 20.22 25.62 51.02
CA VAL A 816 20.79 25.74 49.69
C VAL A 816 21.82 26.85 49.66
N SER A 817 23.02 26.51 49.23
CA SER A 817 24.10 27.46 49.01
C SER A 817 24.04 28.04 47.60
N HIS A 818 23.70 29.33 47.47
CA HIS A 818 23.61 30.00 46.16
C HIS A 818 24.96 29.97 45.43
N SER A 819 26.07 30.16 46.15
CA SER A 819 27.42 30.09 45.57
C SER A 819 27.74 28.71 45.01
N ASP A 820 27.29 27.64 45.68
CA ASP A 820 27.55 26.27 45.21
C ASP A 820 26.66 25.94 44.01
N VAL A 821 25.42 26.45 43.97
CA VAL A 821 24.57 26.34 42.77
C VAL A 821 25.19 27.07 41.58
N ILE A 822 25.74 28.28 41.78
CA ILE A 822 26.47 28.98 40.71
C ILE A 822 27.69 28.15 40.27
N ALA A 823 28.46 27.61 41.23
CA ALA A 823 29.62 26.79 40.95
C ALA A 823 29.28 25.50 40.16
N MET A 824 28.07 24.94 40.29
CA MET A 824 27.61 23.82 39.46
C MET A 824 27.75 24.11 37.96
N PHE A 825 27.50 25.36 37.53
CA PHE A 825 27.54 25.75 36.12
C PHE A 825 28.95 26.11 35.64
N GLU A 826 29.83 26.55 36.53
CA GLU A 826 31.22 26.89 36.23
C GLU A 826 32.09 25.64 36.03
N GLN A 827 31.75 24.55 36.73
CA GLN A 827 32.37 23.24 36.59
C GLN A 827 31.82 22.48 35.36
N LYS A 828 32.09 22.97 34.15
CA LYS A 828 31.89 22.17 32.91
C LYS A 828 32.63 20.83 33.08
N PRO A 829 31.99 19.70 32.73
CA PRO A 829 32.17 18.43 33.42
C PRO A 829 33.64 18.03 33.47
N ALA A 830 34.10 17.58 34.63
CA ALA A 830 35.00 16.46 34.60
C ALA A 830 34.25 15.32 33.89
N ALA A 831 34.65 15.02 32.66
CA ALA A 831 34.73 13.62 32.30
C ALA A 831 35.50 12.94 33.43
N VAL A 832 34.87 11.96 34.07
CA VAL A 832 35.42 11.21 35.20
C VAL A 832 35.43 12.01 36.51
N GLY A 833 34.31 11.98 37.23
CA GLY A 833 34.37 12.00 38.69
C GLY A 833 34.84 10.62 39.15
N ASP A 834 36.16 10.47 39.30
CA ASP A 834 36.73 9.40 40.13
C ASP A 834 36.89 9.96 41.54
N GLU A 835 35.89 9.70 42.38
CA GLU A 835 36.13 9.23 43.74
C GLU A 835 35.14 8.09 43.98
N THR A 836 35.57 6.88 43.58
CA THR A 836 35.25 5.62 44.25
C THR A 836 33.78 5.46 44.71
N SER A 837 32.86 5.33 43.76
CA SER A 837 31.78 4.37 44.00
C SER A 837 32.39 2.98 43.83
N ASP A 838 32.55 2.27 44.94
CA ASP A 838 32.77 0.82 44.98
C ASP A 838 31.55 0.04 44.50
N ASP A 839 30.43 0.72 44.17
CA ASP A 839 29.20 0.10 43.68
C ASP A 839 29.25 -0.06 42.14
N PRO A 840 29.41 -1.28 41.63
CA PRO A 840 29.57 -1.50 40.20
C PRO A 840 28.26 -1.25 39.43
N LEU A 841 27.11 -1.14 40.12
CA LEU A 841 25.84 -0.74 39.54
C LEU A 841 25.87 0.68 39.00
N GLU A 842 26.49 1.61 39.72
CA GLU A 842 26.55 3.01 39.31
C GLU A 842 27.48 3.21 38.12
N ARG A 843 28.63 2.52 38.12
CA ARG A 843 29.55 2.50 36.98
C ARG A 843 28.83 2.01 35.73
N LEU A 844 28.05 0.95 35.90
CA LEU A 844 27.30 0.35 34.83
C LEU A 844 26.11 1.20 34.33
N MET A 845 25.31 1.78 35.23
CA MET A 845 24.24 2.70 34.86
C MET A 845 24.82 3.93 34.15
N ALA A 846 25.99 4.42 34.59
CA ALA A 846 26.72 5.47 33.91
C ALA A 846 27.23 5.01 32.52
N GLU A 847 27.73 3.78 32.35
CA GLU A 847 28.18 3.23 31.06
C GLU A 847 27.06 3.03 30.03
N ARG A 848 25.88 2.56 30.46
CA ARG A 848 24.68 2.50 29.60
C ARG A 848 24.18 3.88 29.17
N ARG A 849 24.35 4.88 30.05
CA ARG A 849 24.05 6.28 29.74
C ARG A 849 25.11 6.93 28.84
N ARG A 850 26.39 6.56 28.98
CA ARG A 850 27.46 6.93 28.03
C ARG A 850 27.21 6.34 26.64
N SER A 851 26.65 5.13 26.57
CA SER A 851 26.19 4.54 25.29
C SER A 851 25.04 5.33 24.63
N ARG A 852 24.41 6.26 25.37
CA ARG A 852 23.33 7.19 24.94
C ARG A 852 23.83 8.60 24.58
N GLU A 853 25.13 8.77 24.36
CA GLU A 853 25.72 10.04 23.88
C GLU A 853 25.05 10.52 22.59
N ALA A 854 24.83 11.84 22.50
CA ALA A 854 24.01 12.53 21.49
C ALA A 854 24.24 12.10 20.03
N ARG A 855 25.47 11.69 19.67
CA ARG A 855 25.82 11.21 18.33
C ARG A 855 25.12 9.90 17.95
N GLN A 856 24.84 9.03 18.92
CA GLN A 856 24.11 7.78 18.66
C GLN A 856 22.61 8.04 18.45
N ARG A 857 22.04 9.13 19.00
CA ARG A 857 20.61 9.46 18.88
C ARG A 857 20.25 9.92 17.48
N GLU A 858 21.03 10.84 16.93
CA GLU A 858 20.85 11.27 15.54
C GLU A 858 21.09 10.11 14.57
N ALA A 859 22.09 9.25 14.84
CA ALA A 859 22.29 8.02 14.06
C ALA A 859 21.10 7.06 14.16
N ASN A 860 20.49 6.90 15.34
CA ASN A 860 19.31 6.06 15.54
C ASN A 860 18.06 6.65 14.86
N LEU A 861 17.86 7.98 14.92
CA LEU A 861 16.74 8.65 14.25
C LEU A 861 16.92 8.60 12.73
N GLN A 862 18.12 8.87 12.23
CA GLN A 862 18.45 8.69 10.81
C GLN A 862 18.26 7.24 10.37
N TRP A 863 18.60 6.27 11.21
CA TRP A 863 18.34 4.85 10.97
C TRP A 863 16.84 4.53 10.94
N LEU A 864 16.03 5.10 11.84
CA LEU A 864 14.57 4.97 11.81
C LEU A 864 13.95 5.55 10.53
N LEU A 865 14.56 6.60 9.96
CA LEU A 865 14.10 7.26 8.74
C LEU A 865 14.64 6.59 7.46
N ALA A 866 15.76 5.88 7.54
CA ALA A 866 16.41 5.23 6.39
C ALA A 866 15.76 3.90 6.01
N GLU A 867 15.20 3.18 7.00
CA GLU A 867 14.40 1.95 6.82
C GLU A 867 12.98 2.26 6.34
#